data_AF-A0A850M742-F1
#
_entry.id   AF-A0A850M742-F1
#
_cell.length_a   1.000
_cell.length_b   1.000
_cell.length_c   1.000
_cell.angle_alpha   90.00
_cell.angle_beta   90.00
_cell.angle_gamma   90.00
#
_symmetry.space_group_name_H-M   'P 1'
#
loop_
_entity.id
_entity.type
_entity.pdbx_description
1 polymer ?
#
loop_
_entity_poly.entity_id
_entity_poly.type
_entity_poly.pdbx_seq_one_letter_code
_entity_poly.pdbx_strand_id
1 'polypeptide(L)'
;MSKHIDAIAGEIMGEMEKLLLERVYIAIIKEGTVLYASSALDKHIELLKLFNITEFQQLRNLDHAFPLSGTNLAIFKLDDLLVALYTKKGYQGQLLSFKTKVNKYLNDLRQAAVAPPPQYMEAEDRGQIRPKLTQTVSLTMGMSEDESAVLKLCDGNHSIREIIVKARVPRKNVVDIVRHFEKKGWLKLEYQGDVEIIPISIKKFPETAVRLGMISKKSYDINELCNGMNTVKDIARKLIISERELNRILKKMEKNKIIKMTLKIPEEEPVVPAEIREEVQVTPLVEAPNPELHIKPIMTANVSFTMGFDKNEEQVLKLLDGSHSIIDLYHVTQIPIIDIFGIIIKYEEKGWIRIPIDDFMHIVTLKEKLKSAFDTAELAAVYQKVAGKQVATSDTALETAISALEETPAADETLERENLQQRIQETLPLMPIAAQTKLIDKLIKLSAHSREGMLDRLINSESSNKFRVPATPAVPSIPQPAYVIPAPTAPPAPPPMPREPAPPAPTIPQPPPATPIPKLEPAAPPLPSQAGPIAPVIDETPLIKPSSIVELGPSSEPIIYPLPDDLISPKVLQSPLEKAPMPKLAPPPPLPPAAPAAPPTPPAPAKPRARTDLLSGSMAAEEDQISEVLNFIDSLLGIPEILYLALIDYGGTIFYQTTKEAELWDISKDTLKLIQNWQSQAPSVYLGDNIKYAVIKTEPNMLIATNVKGFGHIVTIPINEKLFILTKVNKEGDALLIADDVAIVAKQINEMFGTDQLI
;
A
#
# COMPACT_ATOMS: atom_id res chain seq x y z
N MET A 1 -29.87 34.32 -0.93
CA MET A 1 -28.77 34.04 0.01
C MET A 1 -27.87 33.03 -0.67
N SER A 2 -26.55 33.22 -0.67
CA SER A 2 -25.61 32.22 -1.19
C SER A 2 -25.73 30.94 -0.36
N LYS A 3 -25.84 29.79 -1.02
CA LYS A 3 -25.82 28.49 -0.33
C LYS A 3 -24.38 28.16 0.07
N HIS A 4 -24.20 27.57 1.24
CA HIS A 4 -22.90 26.98 1.62
C HIS A 4 -22.59 25.76 0.74
N ILE A 5 -21.29 25.49 0.52
CA ILE A 5 -20.83 24.36 -0.29
C ILE A 5 -21.38 23.02 0.21
N ASP A 6 -21.47 22.84 1.53
CA ASP A 6 -22.03 21.64 2.18
C ASP A 6 -23.50 21.42 1.83
N ALA A 7 -24.28 22.51 1.73
CA ALA A 7 -25.70 22.43 1.40
C ALA A 7 -25.88 22.03 -0.08
N ILE A 8 -25.06 22.59 -0.97
CA ILE A 8 -25.07 22.25 -2.40
C ILE A 8 -24.65 20.79 -2.60
N ALA A 9 -23.58 20.34 -1.93
CA ALA A 9 -23.14 18.96 -1.94
C ALA A 9 -24.24 18.01 -1.43
N GLY A 10 -24.94 18.38 -0.35
CA GLY A 10 -26.10 17.66 0.17
C GLY A 10 -27.25 17.55 -0.82
N GLU A 11 -27.59 18.64 -1.52
CA GLU A 11 -28.61 18.64 -2.56
C GLU A 11 -28.24 17.74 -3.75
N ILE A 12 -26.98 17.80 -4.22
CA ILE A 12 -26.49 16.94 -5.30
C ILE A 12 -26.55 15.47 -4.88
N MET A 13 -26.03 15.13 -3.70
CA MET A 13 -26.08 13.76 -3.18
C MET A 13 -27.52 13.24 -3.09
N GLY A 14 -28.44 14.04 -2.52
CA GLY A 14 -29.83 13.64 -2.35
C GLY A 14 -30.61 13.49 -3.67
N GLU A 15 -30.33 14.32 -4.69
CA GLU A 15 -30.93 14.15 -6.02
C GLU A 15 -30.36 12.95 -6.77
N MET A 16 -29.03 12.78 -6.74
CA MET A 16 -28.39 11.65 -7.39
C MET A 16 -28.74 10.33 -6.71
N GLU A 17 -28.87 10.28 -5.39
CA GLU A 17 -29.32 9.09 -4.65
C GLU A 17 -30.75 8.68 -5.04
N LYS A 18 -31.66 9.64 -5.23
CA LYS A 18 -33.02 9.36 -5.72
C LYS A 18 -33.03 8.83 -7.16
N LEU A 19 -32.14 9.34 -8.01
CA LEU A 19 -32.05 8.92 -9.42
C LEU A 19 -31.43 7.53 -9.56
N LEU A 20 -30.40 7.24 -8.77
CA LEU A 20 -29.62 6.01 -8.89
C LEU A 20 -30.12 4.89 -7.97
N LEU A 21 -30.98 5.21 -7.00
CA LEU A 21 -31.41 4.29 -5.94
C LEU A 21 -30.23 3.73 -5.12
N GLU A 22 -29.09 4.44 -5.14
CA GLU A 22 -27.84 4.08 -4.48
C GLU A 22 -27.22 5.34 -3.88
N ARG A 23 -26.56 5.20 -2.73
CA ARG A 23 -25.97 6.35 -2.04
C ARG A 23 -24.77 6.89 -2.81
N VAL A 24 -24.84 8.16 -3.20
CA VAL A 24 -23.80 8.89 -3.93
C VAL A 24 -22.98 9.72 -2.95
N TYR A 25 -21.66 9.66 -3.10
CA TYR A 25 -20.70 10.47 -2.37
C TYR A 25 -20.08 11.50 -3.32
N ILE A 26 -19.77 12.69 -2.82
CA ILE A 26 -19.28 13.80 -3.64
C ILE A 26 -18.00 14.37 -3.05
N ALA A 27 -17.09 14.79 -3.92
CA ALA A 27 -16.00 15.70 -3.58
C ALA A 27 -16.00 16.87 -4.56
N ILE A 28 -15.69 18.06 -4.05
CA ILE A 28 -15.61 19.31 -4.80
C ILE A 28 -14.23 19.91 -4.50
N ILE A 29 -13.43 20.08 -5.54
CA ILE A 29 -12.03 20.52 -5.44
C ILE A 29 -11.84 21.72 -6.37
N LYS A 30 -11.15 22.76 -5.91
CA LYS A 30 -10.78 23.94 -6.69
C LYS A 30 -9.27 24.11 -6.62
N GLU A 31 -8.58 24.12 -7.76
CA GLU A 31 -7.13 24.39 -7.80
C GLU A 31 -6.31 23.54 -6.80
N GLY A 32 -6.63 22.25 -6.70
CA GLY A 32 -6.01 21.31 -5.75
C GLY A 32 -6.54 21.39 -4.29
N THR A 33 -7.23 22.46 -3.92
CA THR A 33 -7.83 22.66 -2.59
C THR A 33 -9.18 21.94 -2.51
N VAL A 34 -9.38 21.11 -1.48
CA VAL A 34 -10.63 20.37 -1.30
C VAL A 34 -11.64 21.28 -0.59
N LEU A 35 -12.65 21.74 -1.33
CA LEU A 35 -13.72 22.56 -0.76
C LEU A 35 -14.72 21.72 0.04
N TYR A 36 -14.98 20.50 -0.42
CA TYR A 36 -15.86 19.54 0.23
C TYR A 36 -15.45 18.12 -0.16
N ALA A 37 -15.47 17.17 0.77
CA ALA A 37 -15.35 15.76 0.46
C ALA A 37 -16.14 14.90 1.44
N SER A 38 -16.94 13.98 0.90
CA SER A 38 -17.57 12.93 1.69
C SER A 38 -16.53 11.89 2.12
N SER A 39 -16.59 11.41 3.37
CA SER A 39 -15.63 10.44 3.95
C SER A 39 -15.44 9.14 3.17
N ALA A 40 -16.42 8.71 2.36
CA ALA A 40 -16.25 7.54 1.50
C ALA A 40 -15.22 7.75 0.36
N LEU A 41 -14.87 9.01 0.06
CA LEU A 41 -13.89 9.40 -0.95
C LEU A 41 -12.49 9.63 -0.36
N ASP A 42 -12.27 9.44 0.95
CA ASP A 42 -10.97 9.69 1.60
C ASP A 42 -9.83 8.92 0.91
N LYS A 43 -10.09 7.67 0.49
CA LYS A 43 -9.12 6.83 -0.24
C LYS A 43 -8.79 7.33 -1.65
N HIS A 44 -9.65 8.17 -2.22
CA HIS A 44 -9.51 8.69 -3.59
C HIS A 44 -9.10 10.16 -3.61
N ILE A 45 -8.99 10.84 -2.45
CA ILE A 45 -8.76 12.28 -2.39
C ILE A 45 -7.42 12.69 -3.03
N GLU A 46 -6.37 11.90 -2.81
CA GLU A 46 -5.04 12.16 -3.36
C GLU A 46 -5.03 12.01 -4.88
N LEU A 47 -5.67 10.96 -5.39
CA LEU A 47 -5.85 10.77 -6.82
C LEU A 47 -6.66 11.92 -7.45
N LEU A 48 -7.72 12.38 -6.80
CA LEU A 48 -8.53 13.50 -7.29
C LEU A 48 -7.74 14.81 -7.30
N LYS A 49 -6.88 15.05 -6.30
CA LYS A 49 -5.96 16.19 -6.28
C LYS A 49 -4.94 16.10 -7.42
N LEU A 50 -4.33 14.93 -7.59
CA LEU A 50 -3.38 14.69 -8.68
C LEU A 50 -4.03 14.91 -10.04
N PHE A 51 -5.22 14.33 -10.25
CA PHE A 51 -6.00 14.52 -11.47
C PHE A 51 -6.33 15.99 -11.73
N ASN A 52 -6.66 16.77 -10.68
CA ASN A 52 -6.92 18.21 -10.79
C ASN A 52 -5.69 18.99 -11.29
N ILE A 53 -4.48 18.52 -10.98
CA ILE A 53 -3.22 19.15 -11.39
C ILE A 53 -2.81 18.69 -12.79
N THR A 54 -2.91 17.39 -13.10
CA THR A 54 -2.32 16.80 -14.31
C THR A 54 -3.28 16.80 -15.51
N GLU A 55 -4.43 16.13 -15.38
CA GLU A 55 -5.31 15.79 -16.50
C GLU A 55 -6.51 16.74 -16.61
N PHE A 56 -6.86 17.42 -15.52
CA PHE A 56 -8.04 18.29 -15.47
C PHE A 56 -7.99 19.45 -16.47
N GLN A 57 -6.79 19.93 -16.84
CA GLN A 57 -6.64 20.95 -17.87
C GLN A 57 -7.09 20.45 -19.26
N GLN A 58 -6.96 19.14 -19.52
CA GLN A 58 -7.30 18.53 -20.81
C GLN A 58 -8.82 18.39 -21.00
N LEU A 59 -9.59 18.30 -19.91
CA LEU A 59 -11.04 18.26 -19.98
C LEU A 59 -11.60 19.60 -20.46
N ARG A 60 -12.61 19.55 -21.33
CA ARG A 60 -13.39 20.74 -21.67
C ARG A 60 -14.33 21.08 -20.52
N ASN A 61 -14.76 22.34 -20.46
CA ASN A 61 -15.78 22.73 -19.49
C ASN A 61 -17.07 21.93 -19.73
N LEU A 62 -17.70 21.46 -18.66
CA LEU A 62 -18.86 20.55 -18.63
C LEU A 62 -18.57 19.13 -19.15
N ASP A 63 -17.31 18.79 -19.35
CA ASP A 63 -16.91 17.43 -19.70
C ASP A 63 -16.62 16.58 -18.46
N HIS A 64 -16.34 15.32 -18.69
CA HIS A 64 -16.20 14.32 -17.65
C HIS A 64 -15.11 13.31 -17.96
N ALA A 65 -14.59 12.67 -16.92
CA ALA A 65 -13.61 11.60 -17.01
C ALA A 65 -13.93 10.47 -16.02
N PHE A 66 -13.38 9.30 -16.34
CA PHE A 66 -13.44 8.10 -15.55
C PHE A 66 -11.99 7.68 -15.25
N PRO A 67 -11.39 8.22 -14.19
CA PRO A 67 -9.95 8.08 -13.96
C PRO A 67 -9.54 6.64 -13.59
N LEU A 68 -10.49 5.82 -13.14
CA LEU A 68 -10.26 4.47 -12.67
C LEU A 68 -11.24 3.52 -13.36
N SER A 69 -10.70 2.49 -14.02
CA SER A 69 -11.48 1.35 -14.49
C SER A 69 -12.03 0.57 -13.28
N GLY A 70 -13.25 0.03 -13.39
CA GLY A 70 -13.90 -0.78 -12.35
C GLY A 70 -14.37 -0.02 -11.10
N THR A 71 -13.89 1.20 -10.87
CA THR A 71 -14.37 2.05 -9.78
C THR A 71 -15.49 2.95 -10.30
N ASN A 72 -16.65 2.94 -9.64
CA ASN A 72 -17.75 3.86 -9.95
C ASN A 72 -17.44 5.28 -9.45
N LEU A 73 -16.42 5.90 -10.05
CA LEU A 73 -15.95 7.25 -9.81
C LEU A 73 -16.03 8.01 -11.13
N ALA A 74 -16.75 9.13 -11.14
CA ALA A 74 -16.86 10.03 -12.27
C ALA A 74 -16.41 11.43 -11.86
N ILE A 75 -15.56 12.04 -12.67
CA ILE A 75 -15.09 13.42 -12.48
C ILE A 75 -15.80 14.31 -13.49
N PHE A 76 -16.29 15.47 -13.07
CA PHE A 76 -16.89 16.49 -13.92
C PHE A 76 -16.12 17.79 -13.77
N LYS A 77 -15.79 18.42 -14.90
CA LYS A 77 -15.13 19.74 -14.92
C LYS A 77 -16.16 20.84 -15.06
N LEU A 78 -16.24 21.71 -14.05
CA LEU A 78 -17.12 22.87 -13.99
C LEU A 78 -16.25 24.13 -13.82
N ASP A 79 -15.79 24.68 -14.93
CA ASP A 79 -14.78 25.75 -14.98
C ASP A 79 -13.46 25.35 -14.30
N ASP A 80 -13.14 26.00 -13.19
CA ASP A 80 -12.01 25.77 -12.27
C ASP A 80 -12.34 24.74 -11.17
N LEU A 81 -13.57 24.23 -11.14
CA LEU A 81 -14.05 23.28 -10.15
C LEU A 81 -14.07 21.85 -10.69
N LEU A 82 -13.43 20.95 -9.97
CA LEU A 82 -13.53 19.52 -10.13
C LEU A 82 -14.62 18.99 -9.20
N VAL A 83 -15.68 18.42 -9.76
CA VAL A 83 -16.72 17.73 -9.01
C VAL A 83 -16.62 16.23 -9.27
N ALA A 84 -16.26 15.46 -8.25
CA ALA A 84 -16.18 14.01 -8.32
C ALA A 84 -17.40 13.37 -7.65
N LEU A 85 -18.03 12.42 -8.33
CA LEU A 85 -19.12 11.59 -7.80
C LEU A 85 -18.66 10.15 -7.70
N TYR A 86 -18.96 9.52 -6.57
CA TYR A 86 -18.60 8.13 -6.28
C TYR A 86 -19.79 7.34 -5.75
N THR A 87 -19.94 6.11 -6.21
CA THR A 87 -20.85 5.12 -5.61
C THR A 87 -20.09 3.84 -5.28
N LYS A 88 -20.50 3.12 -4.24
CA LYS A 88 -19.90 1.82 -3.90
C LYS A 88 -20.33 0.71 -4.86
N LYS A 89 -21.53 0.85 -5.43
CA LYS A 89 -22.17 -0.11 -6.32
C LYS A 89 -22.82 0.62 -7.49
N GLY A 90 -23.26 -0.13 -8.50
CA GLY A 90 -23.90 0.40 -9.69
C GLY A 90 -22.98 0.37 -10.91
N TYR A 91 -23.46 0.95 -12.01
CA TYR A 91 -22.68 1.09 -13.24
C TYR A 91 -22.09 2.49 -13.31
N GLN A 92 -20.81 2.61 -13.64
CA GLN A 92 -20.12 3.90 -13.74
C GLN A 92 -20.83 4.89 -14.69
N GLY A 93 -21.43 4.38 -15.77
CA GLY A 93 -22.23 5.18 -16.70
C GLY A 93 -23.47 5.84 -16.10
N GLN A 94 -24.00 5.34 -14.97
CA GLN A 94 -25.14 5.95 -14.29
C GLN A 94 -24.79 7.31 -13.67
N LEU A 95 -23.53 7.52 -13.27
CA LEU A 95 -23.06 8.80 -12.74
C LEU A 95 -23.15 9.91 -13.78
N LEU A 96 -23.15 9.58 -15.09
CA LEU A 96 -23.34 10.53 -16.18
C LEU A 96 -24.71 11.20 -16.18
N SER A 97 -25.69 10.65 -15.47
CA SER A 97 -26.98 11.33 -15.27
C SER A 97 -26.82 12.71 -14.62
N PHE A 98 -25.75 12.91 -13.83
CA PHE A 98 -25.40 14.21 -13.27
C PHE A 98 -25.17 15.28 -14.36
N LYS A 99 -24.68 14.91 -15.54
CA LYS A 99 -24.44 15.84 -16.65
C LYS A 99 -25.70 16.63 -17.05
N THR A 100 -26.88 16.01 -16.93
CA THR A 100 -28.17 16.68 -17.19
C THR A 100 -28.57 17.69 -16.11
N LYS A 101 -27.97 17.57 -14.92
CA LYS A 101 -28.23 18.41 -13.74
C LYS A 101 -27.13 19.43 -13.47
N VAL A 102 -25.95 19.28 -14.05
CA VAL A 102 -24.80 20.18 -13.87
C VAL A 102 -25.19 21.66 -13.98
N ASN A 103 -25.93 22.04 -15.03
CA ASN A 103 -26.31 23.44 -15.27
C ASN A 103 -27.17 24.04 -14.14
N LYS A 104 -27.90 23.20 -13.39
CA LYS A 104 -28.70 23.64 -12.23
C LYS A 104 -27.81 24.09 -11.07
N TYR A 105 -26.66 23.43 -10.86
CA TYR A 105 -25.78 23.66 -9.71
C TYR A 105 -24.60 24.58 -10.02
N LEU A 106 -24.29 24.81 -11.30
CA LEU A 106 -23.09 25.54 -11.72
C LEU A 106 -22.98 26.94 -11.12
N ASN A 107 -24.07 27.71 -11.10
CA ASN A 107 -24.06 29.06 -10.51
C ASN A 107 -23.91 29.02 -8.98
N ASP A 108 -24.59 28.08 -8.31
CA ASP A 108 -24.51 27.91 -6.86
C ASP A 108 -23.08 27.50 -6.44
N LEU A 109 -22.47 26.57 -7.18
CA LEU A 109 -21.10 26.11 -6.97
C LEU A 109 -20.07 27.22 -7.20
N ARG A 110 -20.20 28.00 -8.28
CA ARG A 110 -19.34 29.17 -8.52
C ARG A 110 -19.43 30.19 -7.38
N GLN A 111 -20.65 30.51 -6.93
CA GLN A 111 -20.84 31.47 -5.86
C GLN A 111 -20.27 30.97 -4.52
N ALA A 112 -20.45 29.68 -4.22
CA ALA A 112 -19.91 29.06 -3.01
C ALA A 112 -18.37 28.94 -3.05
N ALA A 113 -17.78 28.73 -4.23
CA ALA A 113 -16.33 28.60 -4.41
C ALA A 113 -15.56 29.92 -4.41
N VAL A 114 -16.26 31.07 -4.51
CA VAL A 114 -15.67 32.41 -4.37
C VAL A 114 -15.69 32.87 -2.91
N ALA A 115 -16.47 32.23 -2.04
CA ALA A 115 -16.42 32.54 -0.62
C ALA A 115 -15.00 32.27 -0.12
N PRO A 116 -14.35 33.23 0.57
CA PRO A 116 -13.06 32.97 1.20
C PRO A 116 -13.22 31.69 2.03
N PRO A 117 -12.25 30.75 1.96
CA PRO A 117 -12.33 29.50 2.70
C PRO A 117 -12.78 29.87 4.11
N PRO A 118 -13.86 29.26 4.63
CA PRO A 118 -14.33 29.59 5.97
C PRO A 118 -13.08 29.57 6.84
N GLN A 119 -12.76 30.69 7.49
CA GLN A 119 -11.71 30.73 8.49
C GLN A 119 -12.07 29.61 9.45
N TYR A 120 -11.44 28.45 9.27
CA TYR A 120 -11.52 27.36 10.21
C TYR A 120 -10.96 28.01 11.47
N MET A 121 -11.82 28.22 12.46
CA MET A 121 -11.32 28.47 13.81
C MET A 121 -10.26 27.41 14.03
N GLU A 122 -9.03 27.85 14.23
CA GLU A 122 -7.88 26.97 14.35
C GLU A 122 -8.24 25.86 15.32
N ALA A 123 -7.85 24.63 14.98
CA ALA A 123 -8.17 23.44 15.76
C ALA A 123 -7.58 23.44 17.20
N GLU A 124 -7.08 24.57 17.67
CA GLU A 124 -6.51 24.78 19.00
C GLU A 124 -7.55 24.63 20.13
N ASP A 125 -8.84 24.85 19.85
CA ASP A 125 -9.91 24.74 20.85
C ASP A 125 -10.56 23.34 20.96
N ARG A 126 -10.17 22.37 20.13
CA ARG A 126 -10.66 20.98 20.30
C ARG A 126 -9.94 20.32 21.47
N GLY A 127 -10.71 19.99 22.51
CA GLY A 127 -10.30 19.42 23.79
C GLY A 127 -8.88 18.84 23.85
N GLN A 128 -7.93 19.58 24.43
CA GLN A 128 -6.56 19.13 24.63
C GLN A 128 -6.47 18.27 25.91
N ILE A 129 -5.78 17.13 25.80
CA ILE A 129 -5.47 16.26 26.94
C ILE A 129 -4.06 16.60 27.44
N ARG A 130 -3.94 16.98 28.71
CA ARG A 130 -2.69 17.35 29.37
C ARG A 130 -2.37 16.37 30.50
N PRO A 131 -1.48 15.38 30.29
CA PRO A 131 -1.09 14.45 31.33
C PRO A 131 -0.25 15.16 32.40
N LYS A 132 -0.59 14.95 33.67
CA LYS A 132 0.11 15.52 34.82
C LYS A 132 0.56 14.44 35.79
N LEU A 133 1.84 14.42 36.10
CA LEU A 133 2.42 13.53 37.12
C LEU A 133 1.83 13.85 38.50
N THR A 134 1.23 12.85 39.15
CA THR A 134 0.64 13.00 40.50
C THR A 134 1.62 12.70 41.62
N GLN A 135 2.62 11.88 41.34
CA GLN A 135 3.69 11.51 42.28
C GLN A 135 5.03 11.86 41.64
N THR A 136 5.92 12.47 42.42
CA THR A 136 7.34 12.64 42.08
C THR A 136 8.01 11.27 42.13
N VAL A 137 7.87 10.50 41.06
CA VAL A 137 8.58 9.23 40.90
C VAL A 137 10.01 9.54 40.49
N SER A 138 10.98 9.04 41.25
CA SER A 138 12.40 9.07 40.88
C SER A 138 12.57 8.30 39.56
N LEU A 139 12.75 9.02 38.44
CA LEU A 139 12.83 8.46 37.07
C LEU A 139 14.05 7.57 36.81
N THR A 140 14.75 7.09 37.84
CA THR A 140 16.15 6.64 37.73
C THR A 140 16.38 5.13 37.67
N MET A 141 15.36 4.25 37.72
CA MET A 141 15.60 2.81 37.55
C MET A 141 14.46 2.06 36.83
N GLY A 142 14.80 1.47 35.68
CA GLY A 142 13.99 0.44 34.99
C GLY A 142 13.01 0.91 33.92
N MET A 143 13.03 2.17 33.51
CA MET A 143 12.22 2.69 32.40
C MET A 143 13.00 2.69 31.09
N SER A 144 12.29 2.54 29.96
CA SER A 144 12.90 2.79 28.65
C SER A 144 13.21 4.29 28.46
N GLU A 145 14.10 4.61 27.52
CA GLU A 145 14.43 5.99 27.17
C GLU A 145 13.19 6.79 26.74
N ASP A 146 12.35 6.19 25.88
CA ASP A 146 11.07 6.74 25.42
C ASP A 146 10.09 7.01 26.58
N GLU A 147 9.93 6.05 27.51
CA GLU A 147 9.09 6.21 28.69
C GLU A 147 9.56 7.39 29.54
N SER A 148 10.87 7.50 29.75
CA SER A 148 11.45 8.60 30.53
C SER A 148 11.28 9.96 29.84
N ALA A 149 11.40 10.01 28.52
CA ALA A 149 11.23 11.24 27.73
C ALA A 149 9.78 11.73 27.76
N VAL A 150 8.82 10.81 27.57
CA VAL A 150 7.39 11.12 27.64
C VAL A 150 6.99 11.57 29.05
N LEU A 151 7.43 10.86 30.10
CA LEU A 151 7.09 11.20 31.48
C LEU A 151 7.68 12.54 31.94
N LYS A 152 8.87 12.93 31.46
CA LYS A 152 9.45 14.25 31.72
C LYS A 152 8.58 15.40 31.20
N LEU A 153 7.84 15.18 30.11
CA LEU A 153 6.95 16.17 29.49
C LEU A 153 5.51 16.09 30.01
N CYS A 154 5.17 15.12 30.86
CA CYS A 154 3.86 14.98 31.51
C CYS A 154 3.72 15.89 32.75
N ASP A 155 3.96 17.19 32.59
CA ASP A 155 3.91 18.21 33.65
C ASP A 155 2.52 18.84 33.84
N GLY A 156 1.55 18.50 32.98
CA GLY A 156 0.23 19.11 32.92
C GLY A 156 0.16 20.40 32.10
N ASN A 157 1.28 20.89 31.57
CA ASN A 157 1.32 22.05 30.69
C ASN A 157 1.29 21.64 29.22
N HIS A 158 1.92 20.51 28.89
CA HIS A 158 2.01 20.03 27.52
C HIS A 158 0.82 19.17 27.13
N SER A 159 0.25 19.43 25.95
CA SER A 159 -0.72 18.53 25.33
C SER A 159 -0.07 17.23 24.84
N ILE A 160 -0.83 16.14 24.69
CA ILE A 160 -0.31 14.89 24.09
C ILE A 160 0.36 15.17 22.73
N ARG A 161 -0.17 16.11 21.94
CA ARG A 161 0.38 16.51 20.64
C ARG A 161 1.77 17.15 20.77
N GLU A 162 1.93 18.09 21.71
CA GLU A 162 3.23 18.68 22.01
C GLU A 162 4.22 17.66 22.56
N ILE A 163 3.76 16.71 23.37
CA ILE A 163 4.60 15.62 23.89
C ILE A 163 5.14 14.75 22.76
N ILE A 164 4.32 14.41 21.76
CA ILE A 164 4.76 13.65 20.58
C ILE A 164 5.88 14.40 19.84
N VAL A 165 5.67 15.70 19.58
CA VAL A 165 6.66 16.53 18.85
C VAL A 165 7.95 16.69 19.64
N LYS A 166 7.86 16.96 20.95
CA LYS A 166 9.04 17.21 21.80
C LYS A 166 9.78 15.93 22.16
N ALA A 167 9.08 14.83 22.42
CA ALA A 167 9.71 13.55 22.75
C ALA A 167 10.27 12.82 21.54
N ARG A 168 9.82 13.15 20.31
CA ARG A 168 10.12 12.42 19.07
C ARG A 168 9.76 10.92 19.14
N VAL A 169 8.76 10.59 19.95
CA VAL A 169 8.25 9.22 20.12
C VAL A 169 6.97 9.08 19.28
N PRO A 170 6.78 7.96 18.54
CA PRO A 170 5.56 7.73 17.77
C PRO A 170 4.29 7.88 18.62
N ARG A 171 3.24 8.49 18.05
CA ARG A 171 1.97 8.76 18.75
C ARG A 171 1.41 7.55 19.50
N LYS A 172 1.39 6.39 18.85
CA LYS A 172 0.91 5.14 19.44
C LYS A 172 1.64 4.81 20.74
N ASN A 173 2.97 4.90 20.72
CA ASN A 173 3.82 4.65 21.89
C ASN A 173 3.57 5.69 22.98
N VAL A 174 3.45 6.99 22.64
CA VAL A 174 3.13 8.04 23.62
C VAL A 174 1.78 7.75 24.31
N VAL A 175 0.75 7.40 23.54
CA VAL A 175 -0.58 7.07 24.09
C VAL A 175 -0.53 5.82 24.96
N ASP A 176 0.19 4.78 24.54
CA ASP A 176 0.34 3.54 25.32
C ASP A 176 1.10 3.77 26.63
N ILE A 177 2.17 4.58 26.60
CA ILE A 177 2.93 5.01 27.77
C ILE A 177 2.01 5.79 28.73
N VAL A 178 1.29 6.80 28.23
CA VAL A 178 0.36 7.60 29.04
C VAL A 178 -0.72 6.71 29.67
N ARG A 179 -1.32 5.79 28.91
CA ARG A 179 -2.33 4.83 29.42
C ARG A 179 -1.74 3.87 30.46
N HIS A 180 -0.54 3.37 30.24
CA HIS A 180 0.16 2.49 31.18
C HIS A 180 0.40 3.16 32.53
N PHE A 181 0.90 4.40 32.51
CA PHE A 181 1.17 5.17 33.73
C PHE A 181 -0.08 5.79 34.37
N GLU A 182 -1.13 6.07 33.60
CA GLU A 182 -2.47 6.40 34.13
C GLU A 182 -3.06 5.20 34.88
N LYS A 183 -2.97 3.98 34.31
CA LYS A 183 -3.44 2.74 34.96
C LYS A 183 -2.69 2.43 36.25
N LYS A 184 -1.41 2.78 36.34
CA LYS A 184 -0.60 2.71 37.57
C LYS A 184 -0.95 3.81 38.59
N GLY A 185 -1.76 4.80 38.22
CA GLY A 185 -2.14 5.94 39.05
C GLY A 185 -1.04 6.99 39.19
N TRP A 186 -0.04 6.98 38.30
CA TRP A 186 1.08 7.94 38.33
C TRP A 186 0.75 9.21 37.56
N LEU A 187 -0.06 9.09 36.50
CA LEU A 187 -0.56 10.21 35.72
C LEU A 187 -2.03 10.50 36.04
N LYS A 188 -2.36 11.79 36.15
CA LYS A 188 -3.73 12.30 36.10
C LYS A 188 -3.86 13.12 34.83
N LEU A 189 -4.82 12.76 33.99
CA LEU A 189 -5.10 13.49 32.77
C LEU A 189 -6.00 14.70 33.10
N GLU A 190 -5.49 15.91 32.84
CA GLU A 190 -6.25 17.15 32.88
C GLU A 190 -6.77 17.47 31.46
N TYR A 191 -7.94 18.08 31.38
CA TYR A 191 -8.61 18.34 30.10
C TYR A 191 -8.89 19.83 29.95
N GLN A 192 -8.55 20.37 28.78
CA GLN A 192 -8.84 21.75 28.43
C GLN A 192 -9.66 21.78 27.15
N GLY A 193 -10.96 22.08 27.27
CA GLY A 193 -11.92 22.13 26.16
C GLY A 193 -12.96 21.00 26.18
N ASP A 194 -13.77 20.93 25.12
CA ASP A 194 -14.81 19.91 24.96
C ASP A 194 -14.18 18.57 24.55
N VAL A 195 -14.02 17.65 25.50
CA VAL A 195 -13.49 16.30 25.22
C VAL A 195 -14.62 15.29 25.04
N GLU A 196 -14.48 14.41 24.05
CA GLU A 196 -15.43 13.33 23.80
C GLU A 196 -15.30 12.22 24.86
N ILE A 197 -16.30 12.13 25.73
CA ILE A 197 -16.43 11.07 26.73
C ILE A 197 -17.07 9.84 26.09
N ILE A 198 -16.49 8.66 26.31
CA ILE A 198 -17.02 7.35 25.91
C ILE A 198 -17.36 6.53 27.16
N PRO A 199 -18.65 6.25 27.41
CA PRO A 199 -19.04 5.35 28.49
C PRO A 199 -18.83 3.87 28.10
N ILE A 200 -18.19 3.10 28.99
CA ILE A 200 -18.01 1.65 28.87
C ILE A 200 -18.78 0.95 29.99
N SER A 201 -19.65 0.01 29.64
CA SER A 201 -20.39 -0.82 30.58
C SER A 201 -19.48 -1.86 31.23
N ILE A 202 -19.33 -1.79 32.56
CA ILE A 202 -18.60 -2.79 33.36
C ILE A 202 -19.55 -3.94 33.71
N LYS A 203 -20.82 -3.63 33.98
CA LYS A 203 -21.85 -4.59 34.36
C LYS A 203 -23.04 -4.49 33.41
N LYS A 204 -23.22 -5.52 32.58
CA LYS A 204 -24.42 -5.66 31.76
C LYS A 204 -25.62 -6.02 32.61
N PHE A 205 -26.75 -5.40 32.32
CA PHE A 205 -28.01 -5.74 32.97
C PHE A 205 -28.65 -6.94 32.27
N PRO A 206 -29.15 -7.94 33.00
CA PRO A 206 -29.97 -8.98 32.39
C PRO A 206 -31.33 -8.39 32.01
N GLU A 207 -31.89 -8.82 30.88
CA GLU A 207 -33.20 -8.38 30.39
C GLU A 207 -34.32 -8.63 31.42
N THR A 208 -34.17 -9.68 32.24
CA THR A 208 -35.11 -9.99 33.33
C THR A 208 -35.21 -8.88 34.38
N ALA A 209 -34.14 -8.13 34.65
CA ALA A 209 -34.18 -7.01 35.59
C ALA A 209 -35.06 -5.85 35.09
N VAL A 210 -35.17 -5.69 33.77
CA VAL A 210 -36.09 -4.73 33.14
C VAL A 210 -37.53 -5.24 33.24
N ARG A 211 -37.76 -6.53 32.95
CA ARG A 211 -39.10 -7.16 33.06
C ARG A 211 -39.64 -7.14 34.50
N LEU A 212 -38.76 -7.28 35.49
CA LEU A 212 -39.09 -7.20 36.92
C LEU A 212 -39.23 -5.76 37.44
N GLY A 213 -39.04 -4.74 36.58
CA GLY A 213 -39.16 -3.33 36.96
C GLY A 213 -38.04 -2.81 37.87
N MET A 214 -36.97 -3.59 38.08
CA MET A 214 -35.83 -3.18 38.92
C MET A 214 -34.98 -2.09 38.25
N ILE A 215 -34.99 -2.05 36.92
CA ILE A 215 -34.22 -1.11 36.10
C ILE A 215 -35.14 -0.50 35.05
N SER A 216 -35.06 0.82 34.87
CA SER A 216 -35.84 1.48 33.82
C SER A 216 -35.36 1.03 32.43
N LYS A 217 -36.30 0.86 31.49
CA LYS A 217 -35.97 0.53 30.09
C LYS A 217 -34.94 1.50 29.49
N LYS A 218 -35.09 2.81 29.75
CA LYS A 218 -34.11 3.83 29.32
C LYS A 218 -32.69 3.54 29.83
N SER A 219 -32.52 3.16 31.10
CA SER A 219 -31.21 2.85 31.68
C SER A 219 -30.61 1.57 31.10
N TYR A 220 -31.46 0.61 30.72
CA TYR A 220 -31.03 -0.60 30.02
C TYR A 220 -30.53 -0.28 28.61
N ASP A 221 -31.31 0.47 27.81
CA ASP A 221 -30.94 0.86 26.45
C ASP A 221 -29.65 1.70 26.44
N ILE A 222 -29.48 2.60 27.41
CA ILE A 222 -28.23 3.35 27.60
C ILE A 222 -27.07 2.39 27.92
N ASN A 223 -27.25 1.43 28.83
CA ASN A 223 -26.21 0.45 29.18
C ASN A 223 -25.77 -0.38 27.97
N GLU A 224 -26.72 -0.77 27.12
CA GLU A 224 -26.46 -1.53 25.90
C GLU A 224 -25.63 -0.74 24.89
N LEU A 225 -25.86 0.57 24.76
CA LEU A 225 -25.09 1.45 23.89
C LEU A 225 -23.73 1.88 24.48
N CYS A 226 -23.50 1.70 25.79
CA CYS A 226 -22.22 1.95 26.47
C CYS A 226 -21.21 0.81 26.20
N ASN A 227 -20.94 0.50 24.93
CA ASN A 227 -20.05 -0.58 24.52
C ASN A 227 -18.58 -0.13 24.28
N GLY A 228 -18.26 1.13 24.56
CA GLY A 228 -16.94 1.71 24.27
C GLY A 228 -16.76 2.24 22.85
N MET A 229 -17.76 2.12 21.97
CA MET A 229 -17.68 2.63 20.59
C MET A 229 -18.43 3.95 20.38
N ASN A 230 -19.49 4.20 21.17
CA ASN A 230 -20.34 5.38 21.02
C ASN A 230 -19.92 6.50 21.98
N THR A 231 -19.83 7.73 21.50
CA THR A 231 -19.67 8.91 22.37
C THR A 231 -20.97 9.24 23.09
N VAL A 232 -20.92 10.06 24.15
CA VAL A 232 -22.14 10.57 24.81
C VAL A 232 -23.08 11.27 23.81
N LYS A 233 -22.53 12.02 22.84
CA LYS A 233 -23.33 12.68 21.79
C LYS A 233 -24.01 11.66 20.87
N ASP A 234 -23.33 10.58 20.51
CA ASP A 234 -23.90 9.51 19.67
C ASP A 234 -25.02 8.77 20.38
N ILE A 235 -24.84 8.46 21.67
CA ILE A 235 -25.87 7.80 22.49
C ILE A 235 -27.09 8.72 22.63
N ALA A 236 -26.88 10.01 22.87
CA ALA A 236 -27.95 11.01 22.94
C ALA A 236 -28.76 11.06 21.63
N ARG A 237 -28.08 11.08 20.49
CA ARG A 237 -28.70 11.05 19.16
C ARG A 237 -29.47 9.75 18.91
N LYS A 238 -28.89 8.59 19.19
CA LYS A 238 -29.51 7.27 18.96
C LYS A 238 -30.77 7.06 19.78
N LEU A 239 -30.79 7.54 21.03
CA LEU A 239 -31.93 7.38 21.92
C LEU A 239 -32.92 8.55 21.89
N ILE A 240 -32.60 9.63 21.15
CA ILE A 240 -33.40 10.86 21.09
C ILE A 240 -33.60 11.44 22.50
N ILE A 241 -32.52 11.51 23.28
CA ILE A 241 -32.50 12.05 24.66
C ILE A 241 -31.56 13.26 24.70
N SER A 242 -31.93 14.30 25.46
CA SER A 242 -31.05 15.47 25.63
C SER A 242 -29.72 15.08 26.31
N GLU A 243 -28.60 15.66 25.87
CA GLU A 243 -27.27 15.37 26.45
C GLU A 243 -27.21 15.65 27.96
N ARG A 244 -27.96 16.65 28.45
CA ARG A 244 -28.04 16.97 29.89
C ARG A 244 -28.72 15.84 30.69
N GLU A 245 -29.79 15.27 30.15
CA GLU A 245 -30.49 14.13 30.79
C GLU A 245 -29.62 12.88 30.74
N LEU A 246 -29.03 12.57 29.58
CA LEU A 246 -28.11 11.44 29.43
C LEU A 246 -26.94 11.53 30.41
N ASN A 247 -26.29 12.70 30.54
CA ASN A 247 -25.21 12.91 31.48
C ASN A 247 -25.63 12.69 32.95
N ARG A 248 -26.87 13.04 33.33
CA ARG A 248 -27.39 12.75 34.68
C ARG A 248 -27.56 11.25 34.91
N ILE A 249 -28.01 10.50 33.90
CA ILE A 249 -28.18 9.04 33.98
C ILE A 249 -26.81 8.36 34.05
N LEU A 250 -25.88 8.76 33.17
CA LEU A 250 -24.51 8.24 33.14
C LEU A 250 -23.78 8.47 34.47
N LYS A 251 -23.88 9.67 35.08
CA LYS A 251 -23.33 9.94 36.42
C LYS A 251 -23.90 9.04 37.52
N LYS A 252 -25.20 8.72 37.48
CA LYS A 252 -25.82 7.78 38.42
C LYS A 252 -25.32 6.36 38.22
N MET A 253 -25.18 5.93 36.97
CA MET A 253 -24.67 4.60 36.62
C MET A 253 -23.20 4.43 36.99
N GLU A 254 -22.39 5.47 36.80
CA GLU A 254 -20.97 5.51 37.21
C GLU A 254 -20.82 5.45 38.73
N LYS A 255 -21.61 6.25 39.48
CA LYS A 255 -21.64 6.20 40.95
C LYS A 255 -21.95 4.78 41.48
N ASN A 256 -22.80 4.05 40.77
CA ASN A 256 -23.18 2.68 41.07
C ASN A 256 -22.23 1.62 40.49
N LYS A 257 -21.09 2.03 39.89
CA LYS A 257 -20.08 1.17 39.26
C LYS A 257 -20.65 0.26 38.16
N ILE A 258 -21.71 0.69 37.48
CA ILE A 258 -22.31 -0.04 36.35
C ILE A 258 -21.53 0.25 35.07
N ILE A 259 -21.09 1.49 34.90
CA ILE A 259 -20.31 1.97 33.75
C ILE A 259 -19.06 2.70 34.25
N LYS A 260 -18.03 2.75 33.40
CA LYS A 260 -16.83 3.55 33.56
C LYS A 260 -16.84 4.63 32.47
N MET A 261 -16.72 5.90 32.85
CA MET A 261 -16.42 6.94 31.87
C MET A 261 -14.96 6.82 31.47
N THR A 262 -14.71 6.64 30.18
CA THR A 262 -13.38 6.60 29.59
C THR A 262 -13.33 7.66 28.52
N LEU A 263 -12.18 8.29 28.36
CA LEU A 263 -12.06 9.34 27.36
C LEU A 263 -11.48 8.77 26.10
N LYS A 264 -12.04 9.21 24.96
CA LYS A 264 -11.48 8.86 23.67
C LYS A 264 -10.19 9.65 23.52
N ILE A 265 -9.06 9.02 23.78
CA ILE A 265 -7.79 9.53 23.26
C ILE A 265 -7.84 9.23 21.76
N PRO A 266 -7.85 10.24 20.87
CA PRO A 266 -7.86 9.98 19.43
C PRO A 266 -6.59 9.20 19.10
N GLU A 267 -6.71 7.93 18.72
CA GLU A 267 -5.57 7.11 18.35
C GLU A 267 -5.01 7.52 16.99
N GLU A 268 -5.91 7.94 16.09
CA GLU A 268 -5.56 8.49 14.78
C GLU A 268 -5.12 9.94 14.91
N GLU A 269 -4.07 10.31 14.16
CA GLU A 269 -3.74 11.71 13.96
C GLU A 269 -4.95 12.41 13.37
N PRO A 270 -5.37 13.60 13.90
CA PRO A 270 -6.17 14.46 13.06
C PRO A 270 -5.34 14.63 11.80
N VAL A 271 -5.82 14.13 10.67
CA VAL A 271 -5.21 14.39 9.36
C VAL A 271 -5.23 15.90 9.27
N VAL A 272 -4.11 16.53 9.62
CA VAL A 272 -3.95 17.98 9.51
C VAL A 272 -4.01 18.18 8.00
N PRO A 273 -5.04 18.84 7.45
CA PRO A 273 -4.96 19.25 6.07
C PRO A 273 -3.63 19.99 5.92
N ALA A 274 -2.83 19.68 4.89
CA ALA A 274 -1.48 20.19 4.70
C ALA A 274 -1.39 21.73 4.48
N GLU A 275 -2.40 22.48 4.91
CA GLU A 275 -2.69 23.87 4.56
C GLU A 275 -2.32 24.90 5.63
N ILE A 276 -1.57 24.54 6.68
CA ILE A 276 -1.03 25.56 7.60
C ILE A 276 0.50 25.46 7.61
N ARG A 277 1.10 25.78 6.47
CA ARG A 277 2.41 26.43 6.43
C ARG A 277 2.13 27.90 6.10
N GLU A 278 2.49 28.77 7.03
CA GLU A 278 2.37 30.22 6.92
C GLU A 278 2.81 30.70 5.53
N GLU A 279 1.99 31.55 4.92
CA GLU A 279 2.26 32.22 3.65
C GLU A 279 3.58 33.01 3.73
N VAL A 280 4.67 32.36 3.33
CA VAL A 280 5.83 33.07 2.78
C VAL A 280 5.41 33.51 1.39
N GLN A 281 5.40 34.82 1.15
CA GLN A 281 5.11 35.43 -0.16
C GLN A 281 5.81 34.65 -1.28
N VAL A 282 5.01 33.94 -2.09
CA VAL A 282 5.51 33.19 -3.23
C VAL A 282 5.81 34.18 -4.35
N THR A 283 7.06 34.63 -4.41
CA THR A 283 7.67 35.08 -5.67
C THR A 283 7.46 33.98 -6.71
N PRO A 284 7.02 34.29 -7.95
CA PRO A 284 6.77 33.28 -8.98
C PRO A 284 7.95 32.33 -9.06
N LEU A 285 7.70 31.06 -8.75
CA LEU A 285 8.70 30.01 -8.71
C LEU A 285 9.21 29.83 -10.15
N VAL A 286 10.36 30.43 -10.44
CA VAL A 286 11.10 30.12 -11.66
C VAL A 286 11.47 28.64 -11.52
N GLU A 287 10.85 27.77 -12.32
CA GLU A 287 11.19 26.35 -12.36
C GLU A 287 12.70 26.22 -12.50
N ALA A 288 13.34 25.70 -11.46
CA ALA A 288 14.78 25.56 -11.45
C ALA A 288 15.15 24.60 -12.59
N PRO A 289 16.08 24.97 -13.48
CA PRO A 289 16.53 24.06 -14.52
C PRO A 289 17.16 22.82 -13.85
N ASN A 290 16.55 21.66 -14.04
CA ASN A 290 16.91 20.34 -13.49
C ASN A 290 16.52 20.15 -12.00
N PRO A 291 15.22 19.98 -11.68
CA PRO A 291 14.74 19.78 -10.32
C PRO A 291 15.34 18.54 -9.65
N GLU A 292 15.72 17.51 -10.42
CA GLU A 292 16.34 16.29 -9.91
C GLU A 292 17.66 16.52 -9.14
N LEU A 293 18.35 17.63 -9.39
CA LEU A 293 19.61 17.94 -8.73
C LEU A 293 19.43 18.56 -7.33
N HIS A 294 18.22 19.01 -7.02
CA HIS A 294 17.87 19.65 -5.75
C HIS A 294 17.29 18.69 -4.72
N ILE A 295 17.16 17.41 -5.08
CA ILE A 295 16.67 16.34 -4.20
C ILE A 295 17.57 16.20 -2.98
N LYS A 296 16.97 16.00 -1.81
CA LYS A 296 17.67 15.84 -0.52
C LYS A 296 17.46 14.45 0.07
N PRO A 297 18.37 13.49 -0.18
CA PRO A 297 18.22 12.13 0.32
C PRO A 297 18.49 12.07 1.83
N ILE A 298 17.75 11.20 2.54
CA ILE A 298 17.86 11.03 3.99
C ILE A 298 18.24 9.58 4.29
N MET A 299 19.32 9.36 5.03
CA MET A 299 19.68 8.03 5.51
C MET A 299 18.73 7.60 6.65
N THR A 300 18.00 6.50 6.45
CA THR A 300 17.02 5.98 7.42
C THR A 300 17.59 4.98 8.40
N ALA A 301 18.66 4.26 8.01
CA ALA A 301 19.31 3.26 8.84
C ALA A 301 20.62 3.80 9.42
N ASN A 302 20.89 3.49 10.68
CA ASN A 302 22.23 3.69 11.27
C ASN A 302 23.17 2.62 10.69
N VAL A 303 23.75 2.92 9.52
CA VAL A 303 24.68 2.01 8.84
C VAL A 303 26.04 2.10 9.51
N SER A 304 26.55 0.97 10.03
CA SER A 304 27.93 0.88 10.51
C SER A 304 28.89 0.85 9.31
N PHE A 305 29.74 1.87 9.17
CA PHE A 305 30.71 2.02 8.08
C PHE A 305 31.81 0.94 8.03
N THR A 306 31.74 -0.10 8.87
CA THR A 306 32.64 -1.26 8.85
C THR A 306 32.36 -2.22 7.69
N MET A 307 31.27 -2.05 6.96
CA MET A 307 30.86 -2.94 5.87
C MET A 307 31.43 -2.50 4.51
N GLY A 308 32.73 -2.71 4.29
CA GLY A 308 33.34 -2.77 2.94
C GLY A 308 32.87 -1.74 1.90
N PHE A 309 32.55 -0.51 2.32
CA PHE A 309 32.10 0.54 1.42
C PHE A 309 33.29 1.07 0.63
N ASP A 310 33.07 1.36 -0.64
CA ASP A 310 34.06 2.11 -1.39
C ASP A 310 34.16 3.53 -0.79
N LYS A 311 35.33 4.15 -0.88
CA LYS A 311 35.59 5.47 -0.30
C LYS A 311 34.58 6.53 -0.76
N ASN A 312 34.14 6.43 -2.02
CA ASN A 312 33.13 7.31 -2.61
C ASN A 312 31.74 7.08 -1.98
N GLU A 313 31.35 5.82 -1.78
CA GLU A 313 30.09 5.46 -1.13
C GLU A 313 30.06 5.96 0.33
N GLU A 314 31.16 5.75 1.06
CA GLU A 314 31.28 6.20 2.44
C GLU A 314 31.16 7.74 2.54
N GLN A 315 31.77 8.48 1.62
CA GLN A 315 31.68 9.95 1.59
C GLN A 315 30.26 10.44 1.29
N VAL A 316 29.57 9.85 0.31
CA VAL A 316 28.19 10.21 -0.01
C VAL A 316 27.27 9.89 1.16
N LEU A 317 27.30 8.66 1.67
CA LEU A 317 26.41 8.19 2.74
C LEU A 317 26.57 9.00 4.04
N LYS A 318 27.78 9.48 4.37
CA LYS A 318 28.01 10.35 5.54
C LYS A 318 27.33 11.72 5.45
N LEU A 319 27.03 12.18 4.24
CA LEU A 319 26.43 13.49 3.99
C LEU A 319 24.91 13.42 3.74
N LEU A 320 24.31 12.22 3.73
CA LEU A 320 22.87 12.00 3.53
C LEU A 320 22.05 12.19 4.81
N ASP A 321 22.06 13.40 5.36
CA ASP A 321 21.28 13.78 6.54
C ASP A 321 19.98 14.53 6.18
N GLY A 322 19.69 14.69 4.89
CA GLY A 322 18.58 15.51 4.38
C GLY A 322 18.87 17.01 4.30
N SER A 323 20.06 17.48 4.69
CA SER A 323 20.43 18.88 4.59
C SER A 323 21.05 19.23 3.23
N HIS A 324 21.82 18.29 2.66
CA HIS A 324 22.54 18.42 1.40
C HIS A 324 21.70 17.94 0.20
N SER A 325 21.61 18.76 -0.83
CA SER A 325 21.09 18.35 -2.14
C SER A 325 22.13 17.57 -2.93
N ILE A 326 21.74 16.93 -4.04
CA ILE A 326 22.67 16.20 -4.91
C ILE A 326 23.77 17.13 -5.48
N ILE A 327 23.43 18.38 -5.79
CA ILE A 327 24.43 19.41 -6.14
C ILE A 327 25.41 19.66 -4.99
N ASP A 328 24.91 19.80 -3.76
CA ASP A 328 25.77 20.04 -2.61
C ASP A 328 26.71 18.85 -2.37
N LEU A 329 26.21 17.62 -2.53
CA LEU A 329 27.01 16.40 -2.46
C LEU A 329 28.11 16.39 -3.52
N TYR A 330 27.80 16.80 -4.75
CA TYR A 330 28.80 16.94 -5.82
C TYR A 330 29.89 17.94 -5.42
N HIS A 331 29.51 19.13 -4.93
CA HIS A 331 30.49 20.15 -4.55
C HIS A 331 31.37 19.73 -3.37
N VAL A 332 30.80 19.04 -2.38
CA VAL A 332 31.55 18.62 -1.18
C VAL A 332 32.45 17.42 -1.48
N THR A 333 31.96 16.44 -2.24
CA THR A 333 32.67 15.17 -2.47
C THR A 333 33.51 15.14 -3.74
N GLN A 334 33.21 16.01 -4.71
CA GLN A 334 33.78 15.98 -6.07
C GLN A 334 33.52 14.67 -6.83
N ILE A 335 32.59 13.83 -6.35
CA ILE A 335 32.18 12.59 -7.00
C ILE A 335 31.22 12.93 -8.14
N PRO A 336 31.38 12.39 -9.36
CA PRO A 336 30.47 12.65 -10.47
C PRO A 336 29.00 12.44 -10.08
N ILE A 337 28.12 13.36 -10.50
CA ILE A 337 26.68 13.35 -10.17
C ILE A 337 26.03 11.99 -10.51
N ILE A 338 26.45 11.36 -11.60
CA ILE A 338 25.93 10.06 -12.02
C ILE A 338 26.27 8.93 -11.04
N ASP A 339 27.47 8.98 -10.46
CA ASP A 339 27.92 8.02 -9.44
C ASP A 339 27.17 8.28 -8.13
N ILE A 340 26.93 9.54 -7.77
CA ILE A 340 26.10 9.91 -6.60
C ILE A 340 24.69 9.34 -6.76
N PHE A 341 24.06 9.49 -7.94
CA PHE A 341 22.75 8.88 -8.23
C PHE A 341 22.80 7.36 -8.16
N GLY A 342 23.84 6.73 -8.72
CA GLY A 342 24.02 5.28 -8.65
C GLY A 342 24.09 4.78 -7.21
N ILE A 343 24.81 5.48 -6.33
CA ILE A 343 24.91 5.18 -4.90
C ILE A 343 23.54 5.34 -4.23
N ILE A 344 22.86 6.46 -4.45
CA ILE A 344 21.53 6.73 -3.85
C ILE A 344 20.53 5.65 -4.26
N ILE A 345 20.45 5.31 -5.54
CA ILE A 345 19.53 4.28 -6.07
C ILE A 345 19.86 2.91 -5.48
N LYS A 346 21.14 2.51 -5.50
CA LYS A 346 21.61 1.22 -4.97
C LYS A 346 21.25 1.03 -3.49
N TYR A 347 21.30 2.09 -2.69
CA TYR A 347 21.02 2.01 -1.25
C TYR A 347 19.58 2.37 -0.88
N GLU A 348 18.83 3.06 -1.74
CA GLU A 348 17.37 3.19 -1.61
C GLU A 348 16.66 1.86 -1.91
N GLU A 349 17.11 1.10 -2.91
CA GLU A 349 16.57 -0.26 -3.20
C GLU A 349 16.80 -1.23 -2.03
N LYS A 350 17.82 -0.97 -1.20
CA LYS A 350 18.09 -1.70 0.05
C LYS A 350 17.31 -1.16 1.26
N GLY A 351 16.55 -0.08 1.09
CA GLY A 351 15.79 0.60 2.15
C GLY A 351 16.62 1.42 3.13
N TRP A 352 17.89 1.73 2.82
CA TRP A 352 18.80 2.46 3.71
C TRP A 352 18.74 3.97 3.54
N ILE A 353 18.33 4.40 2.35
CA ILE A 353 18.09 5.80 2.00
C ILE A 353 16.61 5.95 1.71
N ARG A 354 16.00 7.01 2.26
CA ARG A 354 14.67 7.47 1.93
C ARG A 354 14.76 8.79 1.20
N ILE A 355 14.07 8.89 0.08
CA ILE A 355 13.85 10.16 -0.61
C ILE A 355 12.48 10.71 -0.21
N PRO A 356 12.35 12.02 0.08
CA PRO A 356 11.06 12.66 0.31
C PRO A 356 10.06 12.41 -0.82
N ILE A 357 8.78 12.29 -0.49
CA ILE A 357 7.72 11.94 -1.47
C ILE A 357 7.62 12.99 -2.58
N ASP A 358 7.81 14.27 -2.23
CA ASP A 358 7.77 15.39 -3.17
C ASP A 358 8.83 15.26 -4.28
N ASP A 359 9.94 14.58 -4.00
CA ASP A 359 11.08 14.37 -4.90
C ASP A 359 11.06 13.00 -5.60
N PHE A 360 10.20 12.08 -5.14
CA PHE A 360 10.21 10.67 -5.55
C PHE A 360 9.94 10.50 -7.04
N MET A 361 9.00 11.26 -7.59
CA MET A 361 8.64 11.20 -9.02
C MET A 361 9.83 11.53 -9.92
N HIS A 362 10.64 12.51 -9.54
CA HIS A 362 11.84 12.89 -10.28
C HIS A 362 12.88 11.76 -10.29
N ILE A 363 13.01 11.01 -9.19
CA ILE A 363 13.89 9.84 -9.11
C ILE A 363 13.38 8.69 -9.96
N VAL A 364 12.07 8.41 -9.98
CA VAL A 364 11.53 7.35 -10.82
C VAL A 364 11.84 7.63 -12.29
N THR A 365 11.60 8.87 -12.75
CA THR A 365 11.97 9.29 -14.11
C THR A 365 13.48 9.17 -14.36
N LEU A 366 14.32 9.48 -13.37
CA LEU A 366 15.77 9.42 -13.50
C LEU A 366 16.29 7.96 -13.48
N LYS A 367 15.71 7.08 -12.67
CA LYS A 367 15.95 5.63 -12.68
C LYS A 367 15.61 5.03 -14.02
N GLU A 368 14.48 5.42 -14.60
CA GLU A 368 14.06 4.96 -15.92
C GLU A 368 15.03 5.46 -17.01
N LYS A 369 15.45 6.73 -16.95
CA LYS A 369 16.50 7.28 -17.83
C LYS A 369 17.85 6.57 -17.69
N LEU A 370 18.26 6.21 -16.47
CA LEU A 370 19.50 5.48 -16.19
C LEU A 370 19.42 3.99 -16.61
N LYS A 371 18.23 3.38 -16.54
CA LYS A 371 17.98 1.98 -16.95
C LYS A 371 17.85 1.84 -18.45
N SER A 372 17.22 2.80 -19.12
CA SER A 372 17.25 2.88 -20.58
C SER A 372 18.70 3.10 -21.00
N ALA A 373 19.24 2.27 -21.88
CA ALA A 373 20.63 2.33 -22.36
C ALA A 373 20.94 3.57 -23.22
N PHE A 374 20.52 4.75 -22.76
CA PHE A 374 21.02 6.04 -23.20
C PHE A 374 22.45 6.18 -22.69
N ASP A 375 23.33 6.64 -23.57
CA ASP A 375 24.76 6.71 -23.35
C ASP A 375 25.04 7.40 -22.01
N THR A 376 25.49 6.63 -21.00
CA THR A 376 25.94 7.15 -19.70
C THR A 376 26.89 8.33 -19.87
N ALA A 377 27.61 8.38 -21.01
CA ALA A 377 28.45 9.48 -21.44
C ALA A 377 27.69 10.77 -21.79
N GLU A 378 26.55 10.70 -22.49
CA GLU A 378 25.73 11.88 -22.81
C GLU A 378 25.08 12.47 -21.56
N LEU A 379 24.53 11.61 -20.69
CA LEU A 379 23.93 12.04 -19.43
C LEU A 379 25.00 12.67 -18.50
N ALA A 380 26.18 12.04 -18.41
CA ALA A 380 27.32 12.59 -17.69
C ALA A 380 27.75 13.95 -18.27
N ALA A 381 27.83 14.11 -19.59
CA ALA A 381 28.18 15.37 -20.23
C ALA A 381 27.14 16.47 -19.97
N VAL A 382 25.85 16.15 -19.95
CA VAL A 382 24.77 17.10 -19.62
C VAL A 382 24.92 17.57 -18.18
N TYR A 383 25.04 16.66 -17.22
CA TYR A 383 25.13 17.03 -15.80
C TYR A 383 26.46 17.71 -15.45
N GLN A 384 27.57 17.32 -16.08
CA GLN A 384 28.87 17.97 -15.90
C GLN A 384 28.86 19.40 -16.48
N LYS A 385 28.13 19.63 -17.58
CA LYS A 385 27.93 20.97 -18.14
C LYS A 385 27.06 21.85 -17.26
N VAL A 386 26.05 21.30 -16.59
CA VAL A 386 25.20 22.03 -15.63
C VAL A 386 26.00 22.40 -14.38
N ALA A 387 26.78 21.45 -13.84
CA ALA A 387 27.68 21.71 -12.71
C ALA A 387 28.72 22.79 -13.03
N GLY A 388 29.36 22.72 -14.21
CA GLY A 388 30.33 23.73 -14.65
C GLY A 388 29.72 25.13 -14.91
N LYS A 389 28.48 25.20 -15.38
CA LYS A 389 27.79 26.49 -15.61
C LYS A 389 27.42 27.20 -14.31
N GLN A 390 27.05 26.47 -13.26
CA GLN A 390 26.70 27.08 -11.97
C GLN A 390 27.94 27.67 -11.28
N VAL A 391 29.09 27.01 -11.38
CA VAL A 391 30.39 27.54 -10.91
C VAL A 391 30.75 28.85 -11.61
N ALA A 392 30.51 28.96 -12.93
CA ALA A 392 30.79 30.19 -13.69
C ALA A 392 29.88 31.37 -13.29
N THR A 393 28.69 31.11 -12.73
CA THR A 393 27.78 32.15 -12.22
C THR A 393 28.06 32.57 -10.77
N SER A 394 28.79 31.76 -9.98
CA SER A 394 29.24 32.14 -8.63
C SER A 394 30.61 32.85 -8.62
N ASP A 395 31.40 32.72 -9.68
CA ASP A 395 32.77 33.26 -9.77
C ASP A 395 32.88 34.57 -10.57
N THR A 396 31.93 35.50 -10.40
CA THR A 396 32.15 36.92 -10.78
C THR A 396 32.78 37.72 -9.64
N ALA A 397 33.73 37.10 -8.90
CA ALA A 397 34.45 37.77 -7.83
C ALA A 397 35.82 37.16 -7.48
N LEU A 398 36.52 36.42 -8.35
CA LEU A 398 37.94 36.11 -8.07
C LEU A 398 38.74 35.65 -9.30
N GLU A 399 38.68 36.41 -10.39
CA GLU A 399 39.58 36.23 -11.52
C GLU A 399 40.86 37.07 -11.34
N THR A 400 41.78 36.64 -10.47
CA THR A 400 43.19 37.09 -10.53
C THR A 400 44.17 36.09 -9.88
N ALA A 401 44.29 34.88 -10.41
CA ALA A 401 45.54 34.12 -10.31
C ALA A 401 45.53 32.89 -11.24
N ILE A 402 46.58 32.83 -12.06
CA ILE A 402 47.06 31.65 -12.79
C ILE A 402 46.45 31.43 -14.18
N SER A 403 46.87 32.30 -15.11
CA SER A 403 47.39 31.81 -16.38
C SER A 403 48.80 31.24 -16.14
N ALA A 404 48.99 29.93 -16.32
CA ALA A 404 50.21 29.31 -16.82
C ALA A 404 50.09 27.77 -16.78
N LEU A 405 50.05 27.16 -17.97
CA LEU A 405 50.51 25.80 -18.36
C LEU A 405 49.50 25.07 -19.25
N GLU A 406 49.42 25.51 -20.50
CA GLU A 406 49.45 24.56 -21.62
C GLU A 406 50.93 24.18 -21.84
N GLU A 407 51.28 22.90 -21.66
CA GLU A 407 52.09 22.11 -22.60
C GLU A 407 52.51 20.74 -22.01
N THR A 408 52.34 19.70 -22.84
CA THR A 408 52.93 18.33 -22.81
C THR A 408 52.28 17.22 -21.95
N PRO A 409 51.60 16.23 -22.58
CA PRO A 409 51.23 14.97 -21.93
C PRO A 409 52.34 13.89 -21.94
N ALA A 410 53.57 14.23 -22.35
CA ALA A 410 54.64 13.24 -22.56
C ALA A 410 55.60 13.06 -21.38
N ALA A 411 55.66 14.02 -20.43
CA ALA A 411 56.60 13.95 -19.31
C ALA A 411 56.15 13.01 -18.18
N ASP A 412 54.83 12.85 -18.01
CA ASP A 412 54.26 12.09 -16.88
C ASP A 412 54.36 10.57 -17.08
N GLU A 413 54.22 10.07 -18.30
CA GLU A 413 54.33 8.63 -18.58
C GLU A 413 55.74 8.08 -18.32
N THR A 414 56.78 8.88 -18.57
CA THR A 414 58.17 8.50 -18.25
C THR A 414 58.41 8.37 -16.75
N LEU A 415 57.89 9.32 -15.96
CA LEU A 415 58.03 9.30 -14.50
C LEU A 415 57.23 8.14 -13.88
N GLU A 416 56.02 7.90 -14.36
CA GLU A 416 55.20 6.76 -13.93
C GLU A 416 55.87 5.42 -14.27
N ARG A 417 56.49 5.31 -15.45
CA ARG A 417 57.21 4.10 -15.86
C ARG A 417 58.41 3.81 -14.97
N GLU A 418 59.17 4.84 -14.61
CA GLU A 418 60.30 4.72 -13.68
C GLU A 418 59.85 4.31 -12.27
N ASN A 419 58.78 4.92 -11.75
CA ASN A 419 58.21 4.58 -10.44
C ASN A 419 57.70 3.12 -10.38
N LEU A 420 57.01 2.66 -11.43
CA LEU A 420 56.55 1.26 -11.52
C LEU A 420 57.72 0.29 -11.65
N GLN A 421 58.75 0.66 -12.41
CA GLN A 421 59.95 -0.15 -12.56
C GLN A 421 60.69 -0.32 -11.23
N GLN A 422 60.87 0.77 -10.48
CA GLN A 422 61.52 0.73 -9.18
C GLN A 422 60.73 -0.14 -8.18
N ARG A 423 59.41 0.04 -8.09
CA ARG A 423 58.56 -0.72 -7.17
C ARG A 423 58.53 -2.22 -7.49
N ILE A 424 58.51 -2.59 -8.77
CA ILE A 424 58.59 -4.00 -9.20
C ILE A 424 59.96 -4.59 -8.88
N GLN A 425 61.04 -3.82 -9.08
CA GLN A 425 62.39 -4.29 -8.83
C GLN A 425 62.68 -4.48 -7.34
N GLU A 426 62.13 -3.61 -6.47
CA GLU A 426 62.22 -3.74 -5.01
C GLU A 426 61.42 -4.95 -4.48
N THR A 427 60.23 -5.20 -5.03
CA THR A 427 59.33 -6.25 -4.52
C THR A 427 59.60 -7.63 -5.11
N LEU A 428 60.03 -7.71 -6.38
CA LEU A 428 60.26 -8.95 -7.13
C LEU A 428 61.66 -8.96 -7.77
N PRO A 429 62.74 -8.87 -6.99
CA PRO A 429 64.10 -8.66 -7.49
C PRO A 429 64.65 -9.81 -8.35
N LEU A 430 64.10 -11.02 -8.24
CA LEU A 430 64.53 -12.18 -9.03
C LEU A 430 63.74 -12.36 -10.34
N MET A 431 62.77 -11.48 -10.64
CA MET A 431 62.00 -11.54 -11.89
C MET A 431 62.89 -11.12 -13.08
N PRO A 432 62.99 -11.89 -14.19
CA PRO A 432 63.82 -11.51 -15.33
C PRO A 432 63.43 -10.15 -15.91
N ILE A 433 64.42 -9.32 -16.28
CA ILE A 433 64.20 -7.93 -16.75
C ILE A 433 63.20 -7.88 -17.91
N ALA A 434 63.28 -8.81 -18.87
CA ALA A 434 62.34 -8.88 -20.00
C ALA A 434 60.88 -9.14 -19.58
N ALA A 435 60.65 -9.82 -18.46
CA ALA A 435 59.32 -10.03 -17.90
C ALA A 435 58.83 -8.79 -17.14
N GLN A 436 59.73 -8.09 -16.44
CA GLN A 436 59.44 -6.82 -15.76
C GLN A 436 58.98 -5.76 -16.78
N THR A 437 59.71 -5.57 -17.88
CA THR A 437 59.34 -4.59 -18.92
C THR A 437 57.97 -4.88 -19.53
N LYS A 438 57.67 -6.15 -19.86
CA LYS A 438 56.36 -6.56 -20.39
C LYS A 438 55.22 -6.34 -19.39
N LEU A 439 55.49 -6.48 -18.10
CA LEU A 439 54.50 -6.22 -17.05
C LEU A 439 54.23 -4.71 -16.93
N ILE A 440 55.27 -3.89 -16.93
CA ILE A 440 55.15 -2.41 -16.89
C ILE A 440 54.37 -1.90 -18.11
N ASP A 441 54.65 -2.42 -19.31
CA ASP A 441 53.94 -2.03 -20.54
C ASP A 441 52.44 -2.39 -20.51
N LYS A 442 52.08 -3.45 -19.78
CA LYS A 442 50.67 -3.80 -19.55
C LYS A 442 50.03 -2.92 -18.47
N LEU A 443 50.77 -2.60 -17.42
CA LEU A 443 50.31 -1.79 -16.30
C LEU A 443 50.08 -0.32 -16.69
N ILE A 444 50.93 0.25 -17.55
CA ILE A 444 50.76 1.64 -18.03
C ILE A 444 49.48 1.80 -18.85
N LYS A 445 49.06 0.76 -19.59
CA LYS A 445 47.80 0.77 -20.37
C LYS A 445 46.54 0.69 -19.53
N LEU A 446 46.65 0.43 -18.23
CA LEU A 446 45.54 0.37 -17.30
C LEU A 446 45.37 1.71 -16.59
N SER A 447 44.13 2.04 -16.19
CA SER A 447 43.85 3.20 -15.33
C SER A 447 44.61 3.09 -14.01
N ALA A 448 44.98 4.22 -13.41
CA ALA A 448 45.80 4.27 -12.19
C ALA A 448 45.30 3.32 -11.07
N HIS A 449 43.99 3.26 -10.87
CA HIS A 449 43.38 2.37 -9.87
C HIS A 449 43.49 0.88 -10.25
N SER A 450 43.22 0.53 -11.51
CA SER A 450 43.34 -0.84 -12.00
C SER A 450 44.79 -1.33 -12.01
N ARG A 451 45.72 -0.39 -12.23
CA ARG A 451 47.16 -0.61 -12.23
C ARG A 451 47.66 -0.99 -10.84
N GLU A 452 47.30 -0.24 -9.80
CA GLU A 452 47.67 -0.56 -8.41
C GLU A 452 47.03 -1.88 -7.95
N GLY A 453 45.73 -2.08 -8.23
CA GLY A 453 45.05 -3.32 -7.86
C GLY A 453 45.62 -4.56 -8.56
N MET A 454 46.03 -4.45 -9.83
CA MET A 454 46.69 -5.55 -10.53
C MET A 454 48.11 -5.80 -9.99
N LEU A 455 48.87 -4.74 -9.67
CA LEU A 455 50.21 -4.86 -9.10
C LEU A 455 50.18 -5.53 -7.72
N ASP A 456 49.28 -5.13 -6.83
CA ASP A 456 49.16 -5.74 -5.49
C ASP A 456 48.70 -7.19 -5.54
N ARG A 457 47.79 -7.54 -6.46
CA ARG A 457 47.39 -8.94 -6.69
C ARG A 457 48.57 -9.77 -7.19
N LEU A 458 49.43 -9.20 -8.03
CA LEU A 458 50.58 -9.89 -8.60
C LEU A 458 51.72 -10.00 -7.59
N ILE A 459 51.89 -9.01 -6.71
CA ILE A 459 52.84 -9.07 -5.59
C ILE A 459 52.37 -10.10 -4.56
N ASN A 460 51.07 -10.20 -4.27
CA ASN A 460 50.55 -11.11 -3.24
C ASN A 460 50.19 -12.51 -3.76
N SER A 461 50.33 -12.77 -5.07
CA SER A 461 50.05 -14.10 -5.61
C SER A 461 51.11 -15.11 -5.15
N GLU A 462 50.68 -16.37 -4.93
CA GLU A 462 51.62 -17.46 -4.60
C GLU A 462 52.69 -17.66 -5.68
N SER A 463 52.35 -17.38 -6.94
CA SER A 463 53.27 -17.47 -8.08
C SER A 463 54.40 -16.44 -8.05
N SER A 464 54.27 -15.37 -7.27
CA SER A 464 55.28 -14.32 -7.09
C SER A 464 56.36 -14.69 -6.07
N ASN A 465 56.08 -15.65 -5.17
CA ASN A 465 57.00 -16.06 -4.10
C ASN A 465 58.33 -16.58 -4.64
N LYS A 466 58.33 -17.18 -5.84
CA LYS A 466 59.56 -17.65 -6.52
C LYS A 466 60.47 -16.51 -7.01
N PHE A 467 59.97 -15.28 -7.04
CA PHE A 467 60.72 -14.10 -7.46
C PHE A 467 61.15 -13.20 -6.28
N ARG A 468 60.75 -13.55 -5.04
CA ARG A 468 61.16 -12.86 -3.81
C ARG A 468 62.45 -13.49 -3.27
N VAL A 469 63.31 -12.69 -2.64
CA VAL A 469 64.49 -13.22 -1.96
C VAL A 469 64.02 -14.03 -0.74
N PRO A 470 64.43 -15.31 -0.59
CA PRO A 470 64.07 -16.10 0.57
C PRO A 470 64.58 -15.39 1.84
N ALA A 471 63.66 -15.07 2.75
CA ALA A 471 63.99 -14.43 4.01
C ALA A 471 65.05 -15.26 4.74
N THR A 472 66.18 -14.63 5.07
CA THR A 472 67.29 -15.29 5.77
C THR A 472 66.78 -15.84 7.10
N PRO A 473 67.00 -17.13 7.44
CA PRO A 473 66.48 -17.72 8.66
C PRO A 473 67.06 -16.99 9.88
N ALA A 474 66.17 -16.45 10.70
CA ALA A 474 66.52 -15.68 11.89
C ALA A 474 67.34 -16.54 12.87
N VAL A 475 68.46 -15.98 13.34
CA VAL A 475 69.35 -16.57 14.35
C VAL A 475 68.59 -16.72 15.67
N PRO A 476 68.65 -17.88 16.35
CA PRO A 476 67.92 -18.12 17.59
C PRO A 476 68.48 -17.28 18.76
N SER A 477 67.60 -16.52 19.40
CA SER A 477 67.89 -15.69 20.57
C SER A 477 67.99 -16.52 21.86
N ILE A 478 68.98 -16.16 22.69
CA ILE A 478 69.37 -16.77 23.97
C ILE A 478 68.31 -16.47 25.06
N PRO A 479 67.99 -17.41 25.97
CA PRO A 479 66.93 -17.24 26.97
C PRO A 479 67.38 -16.39 28.18
N GLN A 480 66.56 -15.39 28.54
CA GLN A 480 66.72 -14.59 29.77
C GLN A 480 66.01 -15.26 30.98
N PRO A 481 66.49 -15.04 32.22
CA PRO A 481 66.01 -15.73 33.42
C PRO A 481 64.70 -15.12 33.96
N ALA A 482 63.89 -16.01 34.54
CA ALA A 482 62.55 -15.76 35.04
C ALA A 482 62.49 -14.79 36.23
N TYR A 483 61.71 -13.72 36.08
CA TYR A 483 61.18 -12.94 37.19
C TYR A 483 59.89 -13.59 37.69
N VAL A 484 59.88 -13.98 38.97
CA VAL A 484 58.72 -14.55 39.68
C VAL A 484 57.78 -13.41 40.07
N ILE A 485 56.55 -13.44 39.56
CA ILE A 485 55.42 -12.59 40.00
C ILE A 485 54.48 -13.49 40.82
N PRO A 486 54.03 -13.09 42.04
CA PRO A 486 53.11 -13.90 42.84
C PRO A 486 51.70 -13.88 42.26
N ALA A 487 51.03 -15.04 42.33
CA ALA A 487 49.66 -15.25 41.86
C ALA A 487 48.62 -14.39 42.63
N PRO A 488 47.57 -13.89 41.96
CA PRO A 488 46.45 -13.27 42.65
C PRO A 488 45.62 -14.35 43.38
N THR A 489 45.55 -14.20 44.70
CA THR A 489 44.65 -14.96 45.59
C THR A 489 43.20 -14.80 45.16
N ALA A 490 42.52 -15.93 44.99
CA ALA A 490 41.09 -16.01 44.74
C ALA A 490 40.28 -15.40 45.91
N PRO A 491 39.16 -14.68 45.65
CA PRO A 491 38.30 -14.19 46.70
C PRO A 491 37.54 -15.35 47.40
N PRO A 492 37.29 -15.24 48.72
CA PRO A 492 36.60 -16.27 49.48
C PRO A 492 35.13 -16.40 49.06
N ALA A 493 34.66 -17.65 48.99
CA ALA A 493 33.29 -18.01 48.70
C ALA A 493 32.31 -17.37 49.72
N PRO A 494 31.17 -16.81 49.26
CA PRO A 494 30.16 -16.28 50.16
C PRO A 494 29.47 -17.40 50.96
N PRO A 495 29.03 -17.13 52.21
CA PRO A 495 28.38 -18.12 53.06
C PRO A 495 27.03 -18.57 52.49
N PRO A 496 26.61 -19.83 52.75
CA PRO A 496 25.37 -20.37 52.24
C PRO A 496 24.18 -19.64 52.89
N MET A 497 23.34 -19.01 52.06
CA MET A 497 22.08 -18.42 52.49
C MET A 497 21.13 -19.51 53.04
N PRO A 498 20.32 -19.19 54.06
CA PRO A 498 19.30 -20.11 54.57
C PRO A 498 18.28 -20.41 53.47
N ARG A 499 18.04 -21.70 53.23
CA ARG A 499 17.03 -22.18 52.29
C ARG A 499 15.65 -21.67 52.72
N GLU A 500 15.05 -20.87 51.86
CA GLU A 500 13.61 -20.55 51.90
C GLU A 500 12.80 -21.85 51.79
N PRO A 501 11.77 -22.06 52.63
CA PRO A 501 10.92 -23.24 52.55
C PRO A 501 10.15 -23.23 51.22
N ALA A 502 10.16 -24.38 50.53
CA ALA A 502 9.47 -24.58 49.26
C ALA A 502 7.99 -24.15 49.36
N PRO A 503 7.45 -23.44 48.36
CA PRO A 503 6.03 -23.14 48.32
C PRO A 503 5.23 -24.46 48.26
N PRO A 504 4.15 -24.60 49.03
CA PRO A 504 3.32 -25.79 49.00
C PRO A 504 2.72 -25.98 47.60
N ALA A 505 2.72 -27.23 47.14
CA ALA A 505 2.14 -27.63 45.86
C ALA A 505 0.69 -27.10 45.73
N PRO A 506 0.26 -26.68 44.52
CA PRO A 506 -1.10 -26.25 44.29
C PRO A 506 -2.05 -27.40 44.64
N THR A 507 -2.84 -27.18 45.69
CA THR A 507 -3.88 -28.11 46.11
C THR A 507 -4.98 -28.07 45.06
N ILE A 508 -5.12 -29.17 44.32
CA ILE A 508 -6.25 -29.39 43.42
C ILE A 508 -7.52 -29.34 44.29
N PRO A 509 -8.48 -28.43 44.03
CA PRO A 509 -9.71 -28.39 44.79
C PRO A 509 -10.47 -29.71 44.57
N GLN A 510 -10.63 -30.48 45.65
CA GLN A 510 -11.50 -31.65 45.65
C GLN A 510 -12.94 -31.21 45.30
N PRO A 511 -13.65 -31.95 44.43
CA PRO A 511 -15.07 -31.75 44.25
C PRO A 511 -15.80 -31.95 45.59
N PRO A 512 -16.82 -31.13 45.91
CA PRO A 512 -17.53 -31.24 47.18
C PRO A 512 -18.18 -32.63 47.31
N PRO A 513 -18.24 -33.18 48.54
CA PRO A 513 -18.87 -34.47 48.78
C PRO A 513 -20.34 -34.43 48.38
N ALA A 514 -20.77 -35.44 47.63
CA ALA A 514 -22.15 -35.64 47.26
C ALA A 514 -23.03 -35.67 48.52
N THR A 515 -23.81 -34.62 48.74
CA THR A 515 -24.92 -34.64 49.69
C THR A 515 -25.93 -35.71 49.25
N PRO A 516 -26.44 -36.53 50.19
CA PRO A 516 -27.37 -37.60 49.87
C PRO A 516 -28.66 -37.01 49.31
N ILE A 517 -29.04 -37.49 48.13
CA ILE A 517 -30.32 -37.23 47.49
C ILE A 517 -31.43 -37.63 48.48
N PRO A 518 -32.30 -36.70 48.92
CA PRO A 518 -33.50 -37.09 49.64
C PRO A 518 -34.41 -37.80 48.65
N LYS A 519 -34.72 -39.05 48.98
CA LYS A 519 -35.69 -39.90 48.31
C LYS A 519 -37.05 -39.19 48.36
N LEU A 520 -37.46 -38.54 47.27
CA LEU A 520 -38.81 -37.98 47.16
C LEU A 520 -39.77 -39.09 46.74
N GLU A 521 -40.58 -39.52 47.71
CA GLU A 521 -41.84 -40.23 47.51
C GLU A 521 -42.82 -39.41 46.64
N PRO A 522 -43.64 -40.07 45.81
CA PRO A 522 -44.64 -39.41 45.00
C PRO A 522 -45.86 -39.04 45.85
N ALA A 523 -46.02 -37.76 46.18
CA ALA A 523 -47.24 -37.26 46.81
C ALA A 523 -48.33 -36.95 45.75
N ALA A 524 -49.52 -37.45 46.04
CA ALA A 524 -50.75 -37.43 45.27
C ALA A 524 -51.25 -36.01 44.86
N PRO A 525 -52.09 -35.91 43.80
CA PRO A 525 -52.60 -34.64 43.32
C PRO A 525 -53.73 -34.09 44.21
N PRO A 526 -53.79 -32.77 44.47
CA PRO A 526 -55.00 -32.17 45.01
C PRO A 526 -55.97 -31.75 43.91
N LEU A 527 -57.24 -32.08 44.17
CA LEU A 527 -58.44 -31.71 43.44
C LEU A 527 -58.65 -30.19 43.31
N PRO A 528 -59.47 -29.74 42.34
CA PRO A 528 -59.68 -28.33 42.04
C PRO A 528 -60.70 -27.70 43.00
N SER A 529 -60.41 -26.49 43.47
CA SER A 529 -61.41 -25.66 44.16
C SER A 529 -61.77 -24.47 43.29
N GLN A 530 -63.07 -24.33 43.08
CA GLN A 530 -63.77 -23.35 42.26
C GLN A 530 -63.75 -21.94 42.89
N ALA A 531 -63.61 -20.91 42.05
CA ALA A 531 -64.20 -19.58 42.16
C ALA A 531 -63.85 -18.86 40.83
N GLY A 532 -64.76 -18.70 39.87
CA GLY A 532 -65.77 -17.63 39.82
C GLY A 532 -65.39 -16.65 38.69
N PRO A 533 -66.28 -16.31 37.73
CA PRO A 533 -65.91 -15.72 36.45
C PRO A 533 -65.89 -14.18 36.51
N ILE A 534 -64.90 -13.55 35.89
CA ILE A 534 -64.97 -12.13 35.51
C ILE A 534 -64.75 -12.05 34.01
N ALA A 535 -65.80 -11.55 33.34
CA ALA A 535 -65.95 -11.45 31.90
C ALA A 535 -64.93 -10.49 31.25
N PRO A 536 -64.55 -10.72 29.98
CA PRO A 536 -63.73 -9.80 29.21
C PRO A 536 -64.58 -8.62 28.68
N VAL A 537 -64.15 -7.39 28.98
CA VAL A 537 -64.66 -6.18 28.33
C VAL A 537 -64.01 -6.08 26.95
N ILE A 538 -64.85 -6.31 25.94
CA ILE A 538 -64.60 -6.01 24.53
C ILE A 538 -64.87 -4.51 24.36
N ASP A 539 -63.86 -3.76 23.89
CA ASP A 539 -64.06 -2.39 23.42
C ASP A 539 -63.73 -2.37 21.91
N GLU A 540 -64.80 -2.34 21.13
CA GLU A 540 -64.82 -2.14 19.68
C GLU A 540 -65.01 -0.66 19.40
N THR A 541 -64.19 -0.05 18.54
CA THR A 541 -64.57 1.08 17.67
C THR A 541 -63.43 1.41 16.68
N PRO A 542 -63.74 1.96 15.48
CA PRO A 542 -63.66 1.13 14.28
C PRO A 542 -62.88 1.75 13.11
N LEU A 543 -62.73 0.91 12.07
CA LEU A 543 -62.30 1.24 10.71
C LEU A 543 -63.01 2.48 10.14
N ILE A 544 -62.22 3.38 9.55
CA ILE A 544 -62.69 4.39 8.60
C ILE A 544 -62.48 3.84 7.19
N LYS A 545 -63.58 3.72 6.43
CA LYS A 545 -63.60 3.53 4.97
C LYS A 545 -64.11 4.80 4.27
N PRO A 546 -63.82 4.96 2.97
CA PRO A 546 -63.90 6.24 2.25
C PRO A 546 -65.27 6.48 1.61
N SER A 547 -65.65 7.74 1.41
CA SER A 547 -66.78 8.14 0.55
C SER A 547 -66.61 9.58 0.03
N SER A 548 -66.35 9.67 -1.28
CA SER A 548 -67.04 10.46 -2.31
C SER A 548 -67.69 11.84 -2.04
N ILE A 549 -67.31 12.80 -2.91
CA ILE A 549 -68.15 13.73 -3.72
C ILE A 549 -68.84 14.91 -3.00
N VAL A 550 -68.53 16.16 -3.40
CA VAL A 550 -69.43 17.18 -4.03
C VAL A 550 -68.62 18.45 -4.39
N GLU A 551 -68.99 19.04 -5.52
CA GLU A 551 -68.47 20.18 -6.29
C GLU A 551 -68.65 21.58 -5.65
N LEU A 552 -67.84 22.57 -6.09
CA LEU A 552 -68.23 23.82 -6.77
C LEU A 552 -67.04 24.82 -6.87
N GLY A 553 -66.85 25.42 -8.07
CA GLY A 553 -65.68 26.21 -8.51
C GLY A 553 -65.53 27.65 -7.98
N PRO A 554 -64.95 28.65 -8.71
CA PRO A 554 -64.70 28.69 -10.16
C PRO A 554 -63.30 29.18 -10.63
N SER A 555 -63.00 28.85 -11.90
CA SER A 555 -62.47 29.70 -12.98
C SER A 555 -61.22 30.59 -12.75
N SER A 556 -60.13 30.23 -13.43
CA SER A 556 -59.31 31.19 -14.17
C SER A 556 -58.62 30.50 -15.36
N GLU A 557 -58.87 31.05 -16.54
CA GLU A 557 -58.53 30.63 -17.89
C GLU A 557 -57.01 30.52 -18.17
N PRO A 558 -56.56 29.63 -19.08
CA PRO A 558 -55.33 29.83 -19.82
C PRO A 558 -55.60 30.43 -21.21
N ILE A 559 -54.86 31.49 -21.50
CA ILE A 559 -54.81 32.20 -22.78
C ILE A 559 -54.24 31.27 -23.86
N ILE A 560 -55.03 31.08 -24.91
CA ILE A 560 -54.66 30.50 -26.20
C ILE A 560 -54.31 31.66 -27.14
N TYR A 561 -53.15 31.60 -27.78
CA TYR A 561 -52.93 32.29 -29.07
C TYR A 561 -52.45 31.28 -30.13
N PRO A 562 -52.82 31.49 -31.41
CA PRO A 562 -52.94 30.44 -32.41
C PRO A 562 -51.77 30.39 -33.41
N LEU A 563 -51.61 29.20 -34.02
CA LEU A 563 -51.24 28.84 -35.41
C LEU A 563 -50.18 29.68 -36.19
N PRO A 564 -49.37 29.04 -37.08
CA PRO A 564 -49.96 28.55 -38.34
C PRO A 564 -49.52 27.16 -38.80
N ASP A 565 -50.49 26.49 -39.41
CA ASP A 565 -50.35 25.43 -40.40
C ASP A 565 -49.44 25.88 -41.55
N ASP A 566 -48.36 25.14 -41.77
CA ASP A 566 -47.87 24.74 -43.09
C ASP A 566 -46.65 23.82 -42.92
N LEU A 567 -46.47 22.87 -43.85
CA LEU A 567 -45.45 21.81 -43.95
C LEU A 567 -45.93 20.36 -43.68
N ILE A 568 -46.82 19.92 -44.58
CA ILE A 568 -46.55 18.84 -45.56
C ILE A 568 -46.08 17.48 -45.00
N SER A 569 -47.06 16.57 -44.96
CA SER A 569 -47.05 15.11 -45.12
C SER A 569 -45.72 14.36 -45.33
N PRO A 570 -45.44 13.27 -44.57
CA PRO A 570 -44.40 12.32 -44.95
C PRO A 570 -44.87 11.45 -46.12
N LYS A 571 -44.20 11.62 -47.26
CA LYS A 571 -44.37 10.84 -48.49
C LYS A 571 -43.86 9.42 -48.24
N VAL A 572 -44.78 8.48 -48.10
CA VAL A 572 -44.51 7.03 -48.14
C VAL A 572 -43.97 6.70 -49.54
N LEU A 573 -42.67 6.41 -49.64
CA LEU A 573 -42.06 5.92 -50.86
C LEU A 573 -42.39 4.43 -50.98
N GLN A 574 -43.39 4.12 -51.80
CA GLN A 574 -43.60 2.80 -52.37
C GLN A 574 -42.54 2.57 -53.45
N SER A 575 -41.65 1.61 -53.23
CA SER A 575 -40.70 1.13 -54.25
C SER A 575 -41.43 0.25 -55.27
N PRO A 576 -41.14 0.38 -56.58
CA PRO A 576 -41.74 -0.48 -57.59
C PRO A 576 -41.11 -1.87 -57.58
N LEU A 577 -41.97 -2.88 -57.56
CA LEU A 577 -41.65 -4.28 -57.76
C LEU A 577 -41.37 -4.52 -59.24
N GLU A 578 -40.11 -4.44 -59.66
CA GLU A 578 -39.67 -4.86 -61.00
C GLU A 578 -38.85 -6.15 -60.92
N LYS A 579 -39.32 -7.16 -61.65
CA LYS A 579 -38.75 -8.50 -61.78
C LYS A 579 -37.43 -8.45 -62.55
N ALA A 580 -36.35 -8.97 -61.96
CA ALA A 580 -35.16 -9.41 -62.68
C ALA A 580 -34.64 -10.75 -62.10
N PRO A 581 -34.03 -11.61 -62.92
CA PRO A 581 -33.99 -13.06 -62.70
C PRO A 581 -32.83 -13.54 -61.81
N MET A 582 -33.07 -14.68 -61.17
CA MET A 582 -32.14 -15.39 -60.28
C MET A 582 -30.83 -15.79 -60.99
N PRO A 583 -29.66 -15.68 -60.34
CA PRO A 583 -28.46 -16.36 -60.78
C PRO A 583 -28.59 -17.87 -60.48
N LYS A 584 -28.41 -18.69 -61.52
CA LYS A 584 -28.32 -20.15 -61.42
C LYS A 584 -27.10 -20.53 -60.57
N LEU A 585 -27.29 -21.41 -59.59
CA LEU A 585 -26.22 -22.15 -58.95
C LEU A 585 -25.44 -22.94 -60.02
N ALA A 586 -24.13 -22.71 -60.09
CA ALA A 586 -23.21 -23.59 -60.80
C ALA A 586 -22.90 -24.83 -59.92
N PRO A 587 -22.85 -26.04 -60.50
CA PRO A 587 -22.52 -27.26 -59.77
C PRO A 587 -21.03 -27.31 -59.39
N PRO A 588 -20.67 -28.05 -58.32
CA PRO A 588 -19.27 -28.21 -57.90
C PRO A 588 -18.45 -28.97 -58.96
N PRO A 589 -17.17 -28.60 -59.16
CA PRO A 589 -16.28 -29.30 -60.07
C PRO A 589 -15.86 -30.69 -59.51
N PRO A 590 -15.61 -31.68 -60.40
CA PRO A 590 -15.35 -33.06 -60.03
C PRO A 590 -13.91 -33.28 -59.52
N LEU A 591 -13.79 -34.20 -58.55
CA LEU A 591 -12.53 -34.79 -58.08
C LEU A 591 -11.73 -35.43 -59.23
N PRO A 592 -10.42 -35.19 -59.34
CA PRO A 592 -9.51 -36.06 -60.08
C PRO A 592 -8.82 -37.11 -59.17
N PRO A 593 -8.31 -38.20 -59.76
CA PRO A 593 -8.25 -39.52 -59.13
C PRO A 593 -6.87 -39.91 -58.57
N ALA A 594 -6.88 -41.07 -57.91
CA ALA A 594 -5.84 -41.68 -57.10
C ALA A 594 -4.49 -42.00 -57.80
N ALA A 595 -3.40 -41.75 -57.04
CA ALA A 595 -2.13 -42.49 -56.86
C ALA A 595 -1.28 -42.87 -58.11
N PRO A 596 -0.03 -43.39 -57.98
CA PRO A 596 0.92 -43.47 -56.86
C PRO A 596 2.37 -43.00 -57.22
N ALA A 597 3.24 -42.75 -56.23
CA ALA A 597 4.69 -43.03 -56.33
C ALA A 597 5.38 -42.88 -54.96
N ALA A 598 6.21 -43.87 -54.60
CA ALA A 598 6.97 -43.96 -53.36
C ALA A 598 8.15 -42.97 -53.30
N PRO A 599 8.56 -42.52 -52.09
CA PRO A 599 9.91 -42.04 -51.84
C PRO A 599 10.76 -43.08 -51.08
N PRO A 600 12.10 -42.95 -51.16
CA PRO A 600 13.05 -44.02 -50.89
C PRO A 600 13.41 -44.19 -49.41
N THR A 601 13.90 -45.40 -49.14
CA THR A 601 14.52 -45.93 -47.93
C THR A 601 15.50 -44.96 -47.26
N PRO A 602 15.42 -44.72 -45.93
CA PRO A 602 16.47 -44.04 -45.19
C PRO A 602 17.65 -45.01 -44.89
N PRO A 603 18.90 -44.49 -44.81
CA PRO A 603 20.07 -45.30 -44.51
C PRO A 603 20.20 -45.66 -43.03
N ALA A 604 20.96 -46.72 -42.79
CA ALA A 604 21.21 -47.40 -41.51
C ALA A 604 21.73 -46.48 -40.37
N PRO A 605 21.49 -46.86 -39.09
CA PRO A 605 21.84 -46.04 -37.93
C PRO A 605 23.35 -46.03 -37.66
N ALA A 606 23.92 -44.82 -37.61
CA ALA A 606 25.26 -44.60 -37.07
C ALA A 606 25.23 -44.59 -35.53
N LYS A 607 26.20 -45.28 -34.92
CA LYS A 607 26.43 -45.42 -33.48
C LYS A 607 26.39 -44.07 -32.73
N PRO A 608 25.81 -44.01 -31.50
CA PRO A 608 25.86 -42.82 -30.67
C PRO A 608 27.28 -42.57 -30.16
N ARG A 609 27.82 -41.38 -30.43
CA ARG A 609 28.97 -40.82 -29.70
C ARG A 609 28.44 -40.15 -28.44
N ALA A 610 28.90 -40.63 -27.29
CA ALA A 610 28.63 -40.03 -25.99
C ALA A 610 29.09 -38.56 -25.98
N ARG A 611 28.16 -37.66 -25.69
CA ARG A 611 28.40 -36.22 -25.51
C ARG A 611 27.85 -35.86 -24.12
N THR A 612 28.68 -36.05 -23.10
CA THR A 612 28.28 -35.93 -21.68
C THR A 612 28.58 -34.57 -21.05
N ASP A 613 29.18 -33.60 -21.77
CA ASP A 613 29.74 -32.40 -21.12
C ASP A 613 29.04 -31.07 -21.48
N LEU A 614 27.77 -31.08 -21.92
CA LEU A 614 27.01 -29.86 -22.26
C LEU A 614 25.72 -29.64 -21.44
N LEU A 615 25.40 -30.53 -20.49
CA LEU A 615 24.13 -30.47 -19.73
C LEU A 615 24.21 -29.66 -18.43
N SER A 616 25.40 -29.36 -17.91
CA SER A 616 25.53 -28.65 -16.63
C SER A 616 25.29 -27.13 -16.72
N GLY A 617 25.30 -26.56 -17.94
CA GLY A 617 25.06 -25.12 -18.15
C GLY A 617 23.60 -24.72 -18.29
N SER A 618 22.68 -25.60 -18.73
CA SER A 618 21.26 -25.23 -18.89
C SER A 618 20.49 -25.32 -17.57
N MET A 619 20.86 -26.23 -16.67
CA MET A 619 20.16 -26.40 -15.38
C MET A 619 20.18 -25.14 -14.51
N ALA A 620 21.26 -24.38 -14.51
CA ALA A 620 21.35 -23.13 -13.72
C ALA A 620 20.44 -22.03 -14.29
N ALA A 621 20.38 -21.90 -15.62
CA ALA A 621 19.49 -20.94 -16.28
C ALA A 621 18.00 -21.32 -16.11
N GLU A 622 17.69 -22.62 -16.10
CA GLU A 622 16.35 -23.14 -15.81
C GLU A 622 15.93 -22.87 -14.37
N GLU A 623 16.84 -23.00 -13.40
CA GLU A 623 16.55 -22.74 -11.97
C GLU A 623 16.30 -21.25 -11.69
N ASP A 624 17.03 -20.35 -12.34
CA ASP A 624 16.81 -18.90 -12.27
C ASP A 624 15.44 -18.52 -12.87
N GLN A 625 15.08 -19.10 -14.03
CA GLN A 625 13.77 -18.87 -14.66
C GLN A 625 12.62 -19.37 -13.78
N ILE A 626 12.75 -20.56 -13.17
CA ILE A 626 11.76 -21.11 -12.25
C ILE A 626 11.59 -20.18 -11.05
N SER A 627 12.69 -19.68 -10.49
CA SER A 627 12.67 -18.76 -9.35
C SER A 627 11.95 -17.45 -9.68
N GLU A 628 12.16 -16.92 -10.88
CA GLU A 628 11.50 -15.71 -11.35
C GLU A 628 9.99 -15.92 -11.60
N VAL A 629 9.58 -17.07 -12.16
CA VAL A 629 8.16 -17.43 -12.29
C VAL A 629 7.49 -17.56 -10.92
N LEU A 630 8.19 -18.12 -9.92
CA LEU A 630 7.67 -18.21 -8.55
C LEU A 630 7.50 -16.82 -7.92
N ASN A 631 8.41 -15.86 -8.18
CA ASN A 631 8.25 -14.48 -7.71
C ASN A 631 7.01 -13.80 -8.29
N PHE A 632 6.70 -14.04 -9.57
CA PHE A 632 5.47 -13.53 -10.19
C PHE A 632 4.22 -14.15 -9.58
N ILE A 633 4.25 -15.46 -9.30
CA ILE A 633 3.17 -16.16 -8.60
C ILE A 633 2.98 -15.60 -7.18
N ASP A 634 4.07 -15.36 -6.44
CA ASP A 634 4.02 -14.79 -5.09
C ASP A 634 3.49 -13.35 -5.10
N SER A 635 3.79 -12.57 -6.16
CA SER A 635 3.19 -11.25 -6.37
C SER A 635 1.67 -11.32 -6.52
N LEU A 636 1.15 -12.26 -7.32
CA LEU A 636 -0.30 -12.50 -7.44
C LEU A 636 -0.91 -12.92 -6.09
N LEU A 637 -0.23 -13.76 -5.32
CA LEU A 637 -0.69 -14.18 -3.99
C LEU A 637 -0.61 -13.06 -2.94
N GLY A 638 0.03 -11.94 -3.25
CA GLY A 638 -0.02 -10.71 -2.45
C GLY A 638 -1.37 -10.00 -2.54
N ILE A 639 -2.18 -10.31 -3.55
CA ILE A 639 -3.53 -9.75 -3.72
C ILE A 639 -4.49 -10.47 -2.75
N PRO A 640 -5.05 -9.78 -1.74
CA PRO A 640 -5.81 -10.41 -0.66
C PRO A 640 -7.11 -11.10 -1.12
N GLU A 641 -7.61 -10.76 -2.31
CA GLU A 641 -8.76 -11.37 -2.94
C GLU A 641 -8.46 -12.75 -3.55
N ILE A 642 -7.19 -13.07 -3.86
CA ILE A 642 -6.79 -14.36 -4.44
C ILE A 642 -6.51 -15.35 -3.30
N LEU A 643 -7.37 -16.36 -3.18
CA LEU A 643 -7.26 -17.38 -2.12
C LEU A 643 -6.27 -18.49 -2.50
N TYR A 644 -6.34 -18.95 -3.75
CA TYR A 644 -5.52 -20.06 -4.24
C TYR A 644 -5.13 -19.84 -5.70
N LEU A 645 -3.99 -20.40 -6.10
CA LEU A 645 -3.48 -20.35 -7.46
C LEU A 645 -2.92 -21.72 -7.86
N ALA A 646 -3.11 -22.10 -9.12
CA ALA A 646 -2.50 -23.26 -9.74
C ALA A 646 -1.99 -22.93 -11.15
N LEU A 647 -0.87 -23.53 -11.53
CA LEU A 647 -0.27 -23.49 -12.86
C LEU A 647 -0.44 -24.88 -13.50
N ILE A 648 -1.12 -24.93 -14.64
CA ILE A 648 -1.63 -26.19 -15.20
C ILE A 648 -1.35 -26.23 -16.71
N ASP A 649 -1.05 -27.41 -17.26
CA ASP A 649 -1.12 -27.62 -18.70
C ASP A 649 -2.53 -27.99 -19.20
N TYR A 650 -2.72 -27.85 -20.51
CA TYR A 650 -3.93 -28.34 -21.19
C TYR A 650 -4.06 -29.88 -21.21
N GLY A 651 -3.04 -30.61 -20.78
CA GLY A 651 -3.07 -32.07 -20.53
C GLY A 651 -3.64 -32.44 -19.16
N GLY A 652 -3.89 -31.46 -18.29
CA GLY A 652 -4.36 -31.65 -16.91
C GLY A 652 -3.26 -31.85 -15.86
N THR A 653 -1.99 -31.78 -16.24
CA THR A 653 -0.84 -31.82 -15.32
C THR A 653 -0.72 -30.50 -14.56
N ILE A 654 -0.61 -30.57 -13.24
CA ILE A 654 -0.44 -29.41 -12.37
C ILE A 654 1.06 -29.27 -12.06
N PHE A 655 1.66 -28.18 -12.50
CA PHE A 655 3.09 -27.88 -12.25
C PHE A 655 3.30 -27.23 -10.88
N TYR A 656 2.38 -26.36 -10.51
CA TYR A 656 2.41 -25.64 -9.25
C TYR A 656 0.99 -25.48 -8.73
N GLN A 657 0.82 -25.60 -7.42
CA GLN A 657 -0.43 -25.31 -6.75
C GLN A 657 -0.13 -24.80 -5.35
N THR A 658 -0.80 -23.72 -4.94
CA THR A 658 -0.64 -23.18 -3.59
C THR A 658 -1.14 -24.17 -2.54
N THR A 659 -0.29 -24.50 -1.57
CA THR A 659 -0.55 -25.47 -0.50
C THR A 659 -0.88 -24.82 0.85
N LYS A 660 -1.11 -23.50 0.89
CA LYS A 660 -1.19 -22.70 2.14
C LYS A 660 -2.17 -23.25 3.19
N GLU A 661 -3.17 -24.04 2.80
CA GLU A 661 -4.01 -24.83 3.72
C GLU A 661 -4.36 -26.19 3.08
N ALA A 662 -3.54 -27.20 3.36
CA ALA A 662 -3.44 -28.48 2.65
C ALA A 662 -4.69 -29.40 2.65
N GLU A 663 -5.83 -29.01 3.23
CA GLU A 663 -7.00 -29.88 3.34
C GLU A 663 -8.20 -29.51 2.44
N LEU A 664 -8.19 -28.37 1.72
CA LEU A 664 -9.42 -27.86 1.07
C LEU A 664 -9.30 -27.47 -0.42
N TRP A 665 -8.12 -27.64 -1.04
CA TRP A 665 -7.90 -27.26 -2.44
C TRP A 665 -7.12 -28.33 -3.20
N ASP A 666 -7.76 -29.46 -3.53
CA ASP A 666 -7.25 -30.43 -4.50
C ASP A 666 -8.10 -30.38 -5.77
N ILE A 667 -7.52 -29.86 -6.85
CA ILE A 667 -8.20 -29.73 -8.15
C ILE A 667 -7.84 -30.87 -9.12
N SER A 668 -6.93 -31.76 -8.74
CA SER A 668 -6.32 -32.77 -9.62
C SER A 668 -7.35 -33.66 -10.33
N LYS A 669 -8.47 -33.94 -9.67
CA LYS A 669 -9.55 -34.79 -10.21
C LYS A 669 -10.46 -34.08 -11.21
N ASP A 670 -10.53 -32.76 -11.14
CA ASP A 670 -11.49 -31.94 -11.89
C ASP A 670 -10.84 -31.15 -13.03
N THR A 671 -9.50 -31.00 -13.03
CA THR A 671 -8.76 -30.23 -14.05
C THR A 671 -9.11 -30.60 -15.49
N LEU A 672 -9.15 -31.89 -15.84
CA LEU A 672 -9.49 -32.32 -17.20
C LEU A 672 -10.93 -31.94 -17.59
N LYS A 673 -11.87 -32.04 -16.64
CA LYS A 673 -13.26 -31.64 -16.87
C LYS A 673 -13.38 -30.12 -16.99
N LEU A 674 -12.61 -29.36 -16.21
CA LEU A 674 -12.54 -27.90 -16.31
C LEU A 674 -12.07 -27.50 -17.72
N ILE A 675 -10.97 -28.08 -18.21
CA ILE A 675 -10.43 -27.82 -19.55
C ILE A 675 -11.45 -28.17 -20.63
N GLN A 676 -12.07 -29.36 -20.55
CA GLN A 676 -13.10 -29.79 -21.50
C GLN A 676 -14.31 -28.83 -21.51
N ASN A 677 -14.77 -28.40 -20.33
CA ASN A 677 -15.88 -27.47 -20.20
C ASN A 677 -15.52 -26.07 -20.72
N TRP A 678 -14.29 -25.62 -20.51
CA TRP A 678 -13.79 -24.36 -21.04
C TRP A 678 -13.74 -24.37 -22.58
N GLN A 679 -13.11 -25.40 -23.17
CA GLN A 679 -13.00 -25.56 -24.62
C GLN A 679 -14.38 -25.69 -25.31
N SER A 680 -15.35 -26.32 -24.65
CA SER A 680 -16.72 -26.44 -25.13
C SER A 680 -17.60 -25.22 -24.82
N GLN A 681 -17.06 -24.19 -24.17
CA GLN A 681 -17.79 -23.00 -23.70
C GLN A 681 -19.05 -23.38 -22.91
N ALA A 682 -18.94 -24.39 -22.06
CA ALA A 682 -20.05 -24.88 -21.27
C ALA A 682 -20.58 -23.76 -20.34
N PRO A 683 -21.90 -23.66 -20.11
CA PRO A 683 -22.49 -22.61 -19.27
C PRO A 683 -22.11 -22.74 -17.77
N SER A 684 -21.50 -23.85 -17.37
CA SER A 684 -21.01 -24.07 -16.02
C SER A 684 -19.82 -25.02 -16.02
N VAL A 685 -18.91 -24.83 -15.07
CA VAL A 685 -17.78 -25.71 -14.83
C VAL A 685 -17.81 -26.27 -13.40
N TYR A 686 -17.05 -27.33 -13.14
CA TYR A 686 -16.98 -27.99 -11.84
C TYR A 686 -15.53 -28.01 -11.37
N LEU A 687 -15.30 -27.66 -10.11
CA LEU A 687 -13.96 -27.60 -9.54
C LEU A 687 -13.99 -27.83 -8.03
N GLY A 688 -13.19 -28.78 -7.54
CA GLY A 688 -13.01 -29.07 -6.12
C GLY A 688 -14.27 -29.69 -5.50
N ASP A 689 -14.26 -30.99 -5.26
CA ASP A 689 -15.39 -31.74 -4.70
C ASP A 689 -16.73 -31.50 -5.43
N ASN A 690 -16.66 -31.38 -6.77
CA ASN A 690 -17.84 -31.22 -7.63
C ASN A 690 -18.65 -29.92 -7.35
N ILE A 691 -17.98 -28.86 -6.85
CA ILE A 691 -18.60 -27.55 -6.70
C ILE A 691 -18.84 -26.93 -8.08
N LYS A 692 -20.09 -26.56 -8.36
CA LYS A 692 -20.51 -25.97 -9.64
C LYS A 692 -20.29 -24.46 -9.67
N TYR A 693 -19.60 -23.95 -10.68
CA TYR A 693 -19.42 -22.53 -10.98
C TYR A 693 -20.17 -22.19 -12.27
N ALA A 694 -21.01 -21.15 -12.24
CA ALA A 694 -21.70 -20.62 -13.41
C ALA A 694 -20.76 -19.70 -14.19
N VAL A 695 -20.58 -19.95 -15.49
CA VAL A 695 -19.66 -19.17 -16.32
C VAL A 695 -20.26 -17.77 -16.54
N ILE A 696 -19.48 -16.74 -16.19
CA ILE A 696 -19.81 -15.34 -16.44
C ILE A 696 -19.28 -14.94 -17.83
N LYS A 697 -18.03 -15.31 -18.11
CA LYS A 697 -17.33 -14.97 -19.35
C LYS A 697 -16.47 -16.16 -19.78
N THR A 698 -16.56 -16.55 -21.05
CA THR A 698 -15.73 -17.61 -21.62
C THR A 698 -15.26 -17.18 -23.01
N GLU A 699 -13.96 -17.09 -23.16
CA GLU A 699 -13.23 -16.78 -24.38
C GLU A 699 -12.07 -17.79 -24.50
N PRO A 700 -11.47 -17.98 -25.70
CA PRO A 700 -10.31 -18.86 -25.84
C PRO A 700 -9.11 -18.43 -24.97
N ASN A 701 -9.03 -17.14 -24.67
CA ASN A 701 -7.98 -16.52 -23.87
C ASN A 701 -8.39 -16.24 -22.41
N MET A 702 -9.59 -16.62 -21.97
CA MET A 702 -10.04 -16.34 -20.60
C MET A 702 -11.29 -17.13 -20.20
N LEU A 703 -11.31 -17.67 -18.99
CA LEU A 703 -12.52 -18.21 -18.35
C LEU A 703 -12.74 -17.53 -17.00
N ILE A 704 -13.94 -16.97 -16.80
CA ILE A 704 -14.40 -16.44 -15.52
C ILE A 704 -15.71 -17.13 -15.16
N ALA A 705 -15.77 -17.73 -13.98
CA ALA A 705 -16.98 -18.34 -13.46
C ALA A 705 -17.19 -18.04 -11.97
N THR A 706 -18.45 -17.93 -11.55
CA THR A 706 -18.84 -17.60 -10.18
C THR A 706 -19.67 -18.72 -9.56
N ASN A 707 -19.47 -18.97 -8.27
CA ASN A 707 -20.29 -19.90 -7.54
C ASN A 707 -21.53 -19.21 -6.95
N VAL A 708 -22.72 -19.65 -7.36
CA VAL A 708 -24.01 -19.10 -6.90
C VAL A 708 -24.30 -19.30 -5.41
N LYS A 709 -23.58 -20.21 -4.71
CA LYS A 709 -23.68 -20.41 -3.26
C LYS A 709 -22.70 -19.53 -2.48
N GLY A 710 -21.91 -18.69 -3.15
CA GLY A 710 -20.98 -17.77 -2.51
C GLY A 710 -19.63 -18.38 -2.14
N PHE A 711 -19.21 -19.48 -2.79
CA PHE A 711 -17.86 -20.06 -2.64
C PHE A 711 -16.75 -19.31 -3.41
N GLY A 712 -17.05 -18.09 -3.88
CA GLY A 712 -16.12 -17.27 -4.64
C GLY A 712 -16.22 -17.43 -6.14
N HIS A 713 -15.16 -17.02 -6.82
CA HIS A 713 -15.03 -17.04 -8.26
C HIS A 713 -13.80 -17.85 -8.65
N ILE A 714 -13.77 -18.27 -9.90
CA ILE A 714 -12.60 -18.85 -10.53
C ILE A 714 -12.27 -18.05 -11.78
N VAL A 715 -10.97 -17.80 -11.97
CA VAL A 715 -10.43 -17.05 -13.10
C VAL A 715 -9.32 -17.90 -13.70
N THR A 716 -9.40 -18.15 -15.00
CA THR A 716 -8.43 -18.96 -15.74
C THR A 716 -7.91 -18.15 -16.93
N ILE A 717 -6.60 -17.98 -17.02
CA ILE A 717 -5.95 -17.20 -18.08
C ILE A 717 -4.80 -18.03 -18.69
N PRO A 718 -4.78 -18.26 -20.00
CA PRO A 718 -3.67 -18.93 -20.65
C PRO A 718 -2.40 -18.06 -20.64
N ILE A 719 -1.28 -18.71 -20.38
CA ILE A 719 0.05 -18.13 -20.56
C ILE A 719 0.45 -18.32 -22.02
N ASN A 720 0.30 -19.56 -22.53
CA ASN A 720 0.61 -19.93 -23.89
C ASN A 720 -0.29 -21.10 -24.36
N GLU A 721 0.02 -21.72 -25.49
CA GLU A 721 -0.74 -22.85 -26.04
C GLU A 721 -0.70 -24.12 -25.16
N LYS A 722 0.25 -24.20 -24.22
CA LYS A 722 0.47 -25.37 -23.38
C LYS A 722 0.04 -25.15 -21.92
N LEU A 723 0.18 -23.95 -21.39
CA LEU A 723 0.03 -23.62 -19.97
C LEU A 723 -1.00 -22.52 -19.73
N PHE A 724 -1.67 -22.59 -18.58
CA PHE A 724 -2.57 -21.56 -18.08
C PHE A 724 -2.51 -21.45 -16.55
N ILE A 725 -2.85 -20.26 -16.04
CA ILE A 725 -3.00 -19.96 -14.61
C ILE A 725 -4.46 -20.11 -14.25
N LEU A 726 -4.75 -20.83 -13.17
CA LEU A 726 -6.06 -20.93 -12.54
C LEU A 726 -6.00 -20.30 -11.15
N THR A 727 -6.83 -19.30 -10.89
CA THR A 727 -6.96 -18.67 -9.56
C THR A 727 -8.36 -18.84 -9.01
N LYS A 728 -8.46 -19.01 -7.69
CA LYS A 728 -9.70 -18.95 -6.92
C LYS A 728 -9.75 -17.63 -6.16
N VAL A 729 -10.78 -16.85 -6.44
CA VAL A 729 -10.99 -15.51 -5.90
C VAL A 729 -12.09 -15.57 -4.83
N ASN A 730 -11.92 -14.80 -3.76
CA ASN A 730 -12.93 -14.65 -2.72
C ASN A 730 -14.26 -14.11 -3.31
N LYS A 731 -15.40 -14.41 -2.67
CA LYS A 731 -16.74 -13.96 -3.09
C LYS A 731 -16.88 -12.43 -3.14
N GLU A 732 -16.09 -11.74 -2.33
CA GLU A 732 -16.05 -10.28 -2.24
C GLU A 732 -15.12 -9.65 -3.28
N GLY A 733 -14.22 -10.44 -3.89
CA GLY A 733 -13.30 -9.96 -4.92
C GLY A 733 -14.00 -9.76 -6.26
N ASP A 734 -13.52 -8.77 -7.02
CA ASP A 734 -13.95 -8.52 -8.38
C ASP A 734 -13.20 -9.44 -9.35
N ALA A 735 -13.89 -10.47 -9.86
CA ALA A 735 -13.29 -11.47 -10.74
C ALA A 735 -12.82 -10.89 -12.09
N LEU A 736 -13.39 -9.77 -12.55
CA LEU A 736 -12.95 -9.13 -13.80
C LEU A 736 -11.65 -8.37 -13.60
N LEU A 737 -11.52 -7.62 -12.51
CA LEU A 737 -10.29 -6.91 -12.18
C LEU A 737 -9.12 -7.88 -11.96
N ILE A 738 -9.37 -8.96 -11.21
CA ILE A 738 -8.37 -10.01 -10.98
C ILE A 738 -7.98 -10.71 -12.29
N ALA A 739 -8.89 -10.83 -13.25
CA ALA A 739 -8.56 -11.40 -14.55
C ALA A 739 -7.57 -10.53 -15.34
N ASP A 740 -7.69 -9.20 -15.26
CA ASP A 740 -6.75 -8.27 -15.88
C ASP A 740 -5.36 -8.37 -15.22
N ASP A 741 -5.29 -8.42 -13.89
CA ASP A 741 -4.04 -8.59 -13.15
C ASP A 741 -3.34 -9.92 -13.46
N VAL A 742 -4.11 -11.03 -13.47
CA VAL A 742 -3.59 -12.35 -13.84
C VAL A 742 -3.16 -12.39 -15.30
N ALA A 743 -3.83 -11.68 -16.21
CA ALA A 743 -3.44 -11.59 -17.61
C ALA A 743 -2.12 -10.83 -17.82
N ILE A 744 -1.86 -9.78 -17.05
CA ILE A 744 -0.57 -9.08 -17.08
C ILE A 744 0.55 -10.03 -16.67
N VAL A 745 0.37 -10.77 -15.58
CA VAL A 745 1.37 -11.73 -15.09
C VAL A 745 1.53 -12.91 -16.03
N ALA A 746 0.44 -13.44 -16.59
CA ALA A 746 0.50 -14.50 -17.60
C ALA A 746 1.29 -14.07 -18.83
N LYS A 747 1.14 -12.81 -19.27
CA LYS A 747 1.90 -12.24 -20.38
C LYS A 747 3.39 -12.12 -20.05
N GLN A 748 3.74 -11.65 -18.85
CA GLN A 748 5.14 -11.57 -18.41
C GLN A 748 5.81 -12.94 -18.36
N ILE A 749 5.11 -13.93 -17.79
CA ILE A 749 5.59 -15.32 -17.76
C ILE A 749 5.78 -15.87 -19.18
N ASN A 750 4.85 -15.57 -20.10
CA ASN A 750 4.99 -15.99 -21.50
C ASN A 750 6.20 -15.37 -22.20
N GLU A 751 6.49 -14.09 -21.93
CA GLU A 751 7.65 -13.39 -22.48
C GLU A 751 8.97 -14.02 -22.00
N MET A 752 9.03 -14.50 -20.75
CA MET A 752 10.21 -15.18 -20.20
C MET A 752 10.53 -16.51 -20.89
N PHE A 753 9.50 -17.30 -21.20
CA PHE A 753 9.71 -18.62 -21.82
C PHE A 753 10.05 -18.54 -23.32
N GLY A 754 9.89 -17.36 -23.94
CA GLY A 754 10.16 -17.12 -25.36
C GLY A 754 9.27 -17.96 -26.29
N THR A 755 9.07 -17.49 -27.51
CA THR A 755 8.21 -18.20 -28.48
C THR A 755 8.79 -19.55 -28.93
N ASP A 756 10.09 -19.82 -28.68
CA ASP A 756 10.84 -20.91 -29.33
C ASP A 756 11.51 -21.93 -28.38
N GLN A 757 11.49 -21.77 -27.04
CA GLN A 757 12.31 -22.62 -26.13
C GLN A 757 11.57 -23.74 -25.36
N LEU A 758 10.26 -23.94 -25.56
CA LEU A 758 9.48 -24.98 -24.88
C LEU A 758 9.13 -26.22 -25.74
N ILE A 759 9.99 -26.64 -26.68
CA ILE A 759 9.81 -27.89 -27.46
C ILE A 759 10.68 -29.02 -26.94
#